data_AF-A0A931L592-F1
#
_entry.id   AF-A0A931L592-F1
#
_cell.length_a   1.000
_cell.length_b   1.000
_cell.length_c   1.000
_cell.angle_alpha   90.00
_cell.angle_beta   90.00
_cell.angle_gamma   90.00
#
_symmetry.space_group_name_H-M   'P 1'
#
loop_
_entity.id
_entity.type
_entity.pdbx_description
1 polymer ?
#
loop_
_entity_poly.entity_id
_entity_poly.type
_entity_poly.pdbx_seq_one_letter_code
_entity_poly.pdbx_strand_id
1 'polypeptide(L)'
;MDGNDMGKCPVMHGATTTFGARSNSDWWPNQLNLRILHQNSALVSPMDTEFDYAKAFGKLDYTALKADLTALLTDSQDWWPADYGNYGGLFIRMAWHSAGTYRTGDGRGGAGAGAQRFAPLNSWPDNGNLDKARRLLWPIKRKYGNAISWADLIILAGNVALEQMGFKTFGFGGGRADIWEPEEDVYWGAETEWLATSDKPNSRYSGERDLEDPLAAVQMGLIYVNPEGPDGNPDPLASARDIRETFARMAMDDYETVALTAGGHTFGKTHGAGDAALVGPEPEAAPIEAMGLGWLSSYGSGKGRDAITSGIEGAWTPNPTQWDMGYFDVLFGYEWELVKSPAGANQWTPKNLKPEDHAPDPETGERTHRIIMTTADMAMRMDPAYEKISRHFHANPDEFADAFARAWFKLTHRDMGPKARYLGPEVPAEDLIWQDPVPAVDHPLVGEADITALKAEIAKSGLSVQDMVGTAWASASTFRGSDKRGGANGARIRLAPQKDWEVNQPDQLAKVLSVLDGIRDAFNAKGATKVSLADLIVLAGNVGVEQAAKAGGIDVTVPFRPGRTDATAEQTDVESFAVLEPIADGFRNYQKKAYSVSAEELLVDKAQLLTLTAPEMTVLVGGMRAMDANAGRSAHGVLTDRPGALTTDFFVNLLDMGTVWAPTDDAASTFEGRDRKTGKIKWTATRVDLIFGSNSQLRALAEAYAEDDAAGKFVCDFVSAWTKVMEADRFDLA
;
A
#
# COMPACT_ATOMS: atom_id res chain seq x y z
N MET A 1 43.68 -24.23 11.41
CA MET A 1 44.25 -24.03 10.07
C MET A 1 43.84 -25.22 9.24
N ASP A 2 42.83 -25.04 8.41
CA ASP A 2 42.49 -25.81 7.21
C ASP A 2 41.82 -24.73 6.33
N GLY A 3 42.51 -24.13 5.37
CA GLY A 3 42.88 -24.80 4.12
C GLY A 3 42.04 -24.31 2.94
N ASN A 4 41.52 -23.07 2.96
CA ASN A 4 40.94 -22.42 1.78
C ASN A 4 41.63 -21.07 1.53
N ASP A 5 42.93 -21.16 1.24
CA ASP A 5 43.63 -20.10 0.50
C ASP A 5 43.20 -20.23 -0.97
N MET A 6 41.91 -19.92 -1.22
CA MET A 6 41.41 -19.80 -2.59
C MET A 6 42.15 -18.63 -3.22
N GLY A 7 42.91 -18.92 -4.29
CA GLY A 7 43.68 -17.91 -5.00
C GLY A 7 42.80 -16.69 -5.31
N LYS A 8 43.09 -15.56 -4.66
CA LYS A 8 42.40 -14.30 -4.94
C LYS A 8 42.55 -14.02 -6.42
N CYS A 9 41.43 -13.96 -7.14
CA CYS A 9 41.45 -13.47 -8.50
C CYS A 9 42.10 -12.07 -8.49
N PRO A 10 43.13 -11.80 -9.32
CA PRO A 10 43.83 -10.51 -9.32
C PRO A 10 42.93 -9.34 -9.76
N VAL A 11 41.74 -9.66 -10.29
CA VAL A 11 40.66 -8.73 -10.59
C VAL A 11 39.47 -9.11 -9.72
N MET A 12 38.92 -8.17 -8.95
CA MET A 12 37.72 -8.37 -8.15
C MET A 12 36.48 -8.46 -9.07
N HIS A 13 36.33 -9.57 -9.78
CA HIS A 13 35.10 -9.90 -10.50
C HIS A 13 33.97 -10.16 -9.49
N GLY A 14 32.77 -9.62 -9.74
CA GLY A 14 31.60 -9.79 -8.86
C GLY A 14 31.49 -8.79 -7.70
N ALA A 15 32.38 -7.81 -7.60
CA ALA A 15 32.24 -6.76 -6.57
C ALA A 15 30.86 -6.07 -6.67
N THR A 16 30.40 -5.72 -7.87
CA THR A 16 29.11 -5.04 -8.07
C THR A 16 27.88 -5.96 -8.08
N THR A 17 28.04 -7.26 -7.81
CA THR A 17 26.91 -8.23 -7.81
C THR A 17 26.41 -8.58 -6.41
N THR A 18 26.84 -7.83 -5.38
CA THR A 18 26.38 -8.00 -3.99
C THR A 18 26.10 -6.63 -3.37
N PHE A 19 25.11 -6.55 -2.46
CA PHE A 19 24.80 -5.30 -1.74
C PHE A 19 25.91 -4.86 -0.77
N GLY A 20 26.84 -5.75 -0.41
CA GLY A 20 27.99 -5.42 0.46
C GLY A 20 29.08 -4.60 -0.24
N ALA A 21 29.00 -4.40 -1.55
CA ALA A 21 29.93 -3.51 -2.25
C ALA A 21 29.46 -2.06 -2.18
N ARG A 22 30.43 -1.16 -1.98
CA ARG A 22 30.15 0.27 -1.91
C ARG A 22 29.44 0.75 -3.16
N SER A 23 28.34 1.46 -2.95
CA SER A 23 27.48 2.09 -3.93
C SER A 23 27.49 3.62 -3.74
N ASN A 24 26.74 4.35 -4.57
CA ASN A 24 26.66 5.81 -4.44
C ASN A 24 26.02 6.24 -3.12
N SER A 25 25.05 5.49 -2.59
CA SER A 25 24.40 5.81 -1.31
C SER A 25 25.36 5.69 -0.13
N ASP A 26 26.42 4.89 -0.21
CA ASP A 26 27.47 4.83 0.82
C ASP A 26 28.34 6.10 0.85
N TRP A 27 28.55 6.73 -0.30
CA TRP A 27 29.32 7.98 -0.41
C TRP A 27 28.46 9.22 -0.15
N TRP A 28 27.20 9.18 -0.58
CA TRP A 28 26.24 10.27 -0.49
C TRP A 28 24.90 9.76 0.06
N PRO A 29 24.82 9.47 1.37
CA PRO A 29 23.65 8.86 1.99
C PRO A 29 22.39 9.72 1.93
N ASN A 30 22.55 11.04 1.78
CA ASN A 30 21.43 11.99 1.66
C ASN A 30 21.10 12.31 0.19
N GLN A 31 21.61 11.54 -0.78
CA GLN A 31 21.25 11.71 -2.18
C GLN A 31 19.84 11.16 -2.43
N LEU A 32 19.01 11.95 -3.12
CA LEU A 32 17.65 11.57 -3.49
C LEU A 32 17.59 10.23 -4.26
N ASN A 33 16.77 9.29 -3.79
CA ASN A 33 16.63 7.96 -4.37
C ASN A 33 15.55 7.91 -5.47
N LEU A 34 15.97 7.97 -6.74
CA LEU A 34 15.06 7.85 -7.88
C LEU A 34 14.75 6.41 -8.30
N ARG A 35 15.35 5.39 -7.66
CA ARG A 35 15.13 3.99 -8.03
C ARG A 35 13.66 3.58 -7.89
N ILE A 36 12.97 4.15 -6.89
CA ILE A 36 11.55 3.86 -6.63
C ILE A 36 10.63 4.27 -7.80
N LEU A 37 11.10 5.14 -8.70
CA LEU A 37 10.37 5.55 -9.92
C LEU A 37 10.68 4.67 -11.14
N HIS A 38 11.50 3.63 -10.98
CA HIS A 38 11.92 2.73 -12.05
C HIS A 38 11.59 1.25 -11.78
N GLN A 39 10.91 0.97 -10.67
CA GLN A 39 10.49 -0.39 -10.29
C GLN A 39 9.34 -0.89 -11.15
N ASN A 40 9.14 -2.21 -11.16
CA ASN A 40 8.05 -2.90 -11.84
C ASN A 40 7.99 -2.58 -13.34
N SER A 41 9.15 -2.29 -13.93
CA SER A 41 9.28 -2.05 -15.36
C SER A 41 9.09 -3.34 -16.17
N ALA A 42 8.81 -3.20 -17.47
CA ALA A 42 8.75 -4.34 -18.38
C ALA A 42 10.08 -5.12 -18.50
N LEU A 43 11.21 -4.54 -18.06
CA LEU A 43 12.53 -5.17 -18.11
C LEU A 43 12.73 -6.27 -17.05
N VAL A 44 12.04 -6.15 -15.91
CA VAL A 44 12.13 -7.14 -14.81
C VAL A 44 11.04 -8.19 -14.89
N SER A 45 9.98 -7.94 -15.65
CA SER A 45 8.86 -8.86 -15.82
C SER A 45 9.22 -9.98 -16.79
N PRO A 46 8.99 -11.26 -16.44
CA PRO A 46 9.11 -12.39 -17.36
C PRO A 46 7.87 -12.54 -18.27
N MET A 47 6.84 -11.71 -18.07
CA MET A 47 5.60 -11.76 -18.83
C MET A 47 5.74 -10.99 -20.14
N ASP A 48 5.02 -11.43 -21.18
CA ASP A 48 4.92 -10.66 -22.43
C ASP A 48 4.38 -9.25 -22.14
N THR A 49 4.85 -8.23 -22.88
CA THR A 49 4.44 -6.82 -22.68
C THR A 49 2.92 -6.63 -22.79
N GLU A 50 2.24 -7.46 -23.58
CA GLU A 50 0.78 -7.43 -23.79
C GLU A 50 0.01 -8.38 -22.84
N PHE A 51 0.68 -8.97 -21.84
CA PHE A 51 0.03 -9.87 -20.89
C PHE A 51 -0.99 -9.10 -20.03
N ASP A 52 -2.21 -9.64 -20.01
CA ASP A 52 -3.33 -9.12 -19.24
C ASP A 52 -3.79 -10.16 -18.22
N TYR A 53 -3.52 -9.88 -16.95
CA TYR A 53 -3.85 -10.78 -15.86
C TYR A 53 -5.37 -10.98 -15.70
N ALA A 54 -6.18 -9.94 -15.90
CA ALA A 54 -7.63 -10.07 -15.77
C ALA A 54 -8.20 -11.03 -16.82
N LYS A 55 -7.72 -10.93 -18.07
CA LYS A 55 -8.05 -11.88 -19.15
C LYS A 55 -7.54 -13.29 -18.87
N ALA A 56 -6.37 -13.44 -18.25
CA ALA A 56 -5.83 -14.74 -17.88
C ALA A 56 -6.65 -15.39 -16.75
N PHE A 57 -6.98 -14.64 -15.70
CA PHE A 57 -7.82 -15.07 -14.59
C PHE A 57 -9.23 -15.45 -15.04
N GLY A 58 -9.83 -14.70 -15.98
CA GLY A 58 -11.14 -15.02 -16.54
C GLY A 58 -11.24 -16.39 -17.25
N LYS A 59 -10.10 -17.04 -17.54
CA LYS A 59 -10.03 -18.39 -18.13
C LYS A 59 -9.76 -19.49 -17.10
N LEU A 60 -9.57 -19.13 -15.84
CA LEU A 60 -9.26 -20.04 -14.75
C LEU A 60 -10.45 -20.96 -14.45
N ASP A 61 -10.21 -22.27 -14.34
CA ASP A 61 -11.16 -23.17 -13.70
C ASP A 61 -11.12 -22.96 -12.17
N TYR A 62 -11.88 -21.96 -11.74
CA TYR A 62 -11.91 -21.51 -10.34
C TYR A 62 -12.42 -22.60 -9.40
N THR A 63 -13.38 -23.42 -9.86
CA THR A 63 -13.93 -24.52 -9.04
C THR A 63 -12.88 -25.60 -8.83
N ALA A 64 -12.17 -26.00 -9.90
CA ALA A 64 -11.07 -26.96 -9.77
C ALA A 64 -9.94 -26.42 -8.87
N LEU A 65 -9.61 -25.14 -8.98
CA LEU A 65 -8.60 -24.50 -8.12
C LEU A 65 -8.98 -24.58 -6.63
N LYS A 66 -10.22 -24.22 -6.25
CA LYS A 66 -10.67 -24.34 -4.86
C LYS A 66 -10.70 -25.81 -4.39
N ALA A 67 -11.06 -26.75 -5.26
CA ALA A 67 -11.05 -28.18 -4.94
C ALA A 67 -9.62 -28.68 -4.66
N ASP A 68 -8.64 -28.29 -5.47
CA ASP A 68 -7.23 -28.60 -5.24
C ASP A 68 -6.69 -27.99 -3.94
N LEU A 69 -7.02 -26.72 -3.66
CA LEU A 69 -6.65 -26.06 -2.41
C LEU A 69 -7.26 -26.80 -1.21
N THR A 70 -8.53 -27.18 -1.29
CA THR A 70 -9.23 -27.95 -0.24
C THR A 70 -8.55 -29.29 0.00
N ALA A 71 -8.16 -30.00 -1.07
CA ALA A 71 -7.46 -31.27 -0.94
C ALA A 71 -6.07 -31.11 -0.30
N LEU A 72 -5.33 -30.06 -0.70
CA LEU A 72 -4.01 -29.76 -0.16
C LEU A 72 -4.03 -29.53 1.36
N LEU A 73 -5.10 -28.95 1.91
CA LEU A 73 -5.20 -28.68 3.35
C LEU A 73 -4.95 -29.93 4.20
N THR A 74 -5.36 -31.11 3.73
CA THR A 74 -5.20 -32.38 4.44
C THR A 74 -4.17 -33.32 3.81
N ASP A 75 -3.42 -32.87 2.80
CA ASP A 75 -2.36 -33.64 2.14
C ASP A 75 -1.00 -33.33 2.77
N SER A 76 -0.81 -33.82 4.01
CA SER A 76 0.40 -33.55 4.80
C SER A 76 1.67 -34.02 4.09
N GLN A 77 2.66 -33.13 4.00
CA GLN A 77 3.95 -33.38 3.40
C GLN A 77 5.01 -33.67 4.47
N ASP A 78 5.79 -34.75 4.30
CA ASP A 78 6.79 -35.17 5.28
C ASP A 78 7.84 -34.09 5.61
N TRP A 79 8.16 -33.21 4.67
CA TRP A 79 9.15 -32.14 4.87
C TRP A 79 8.62 -31.00 5.74
N TRP A 80 7.30 -30.87 5.89
CA TRP A 80 6.65 -29.96 6.83
C TRP A 80 5.27 -30.51 7.22
N PRO A 81 5.18 -31.45 8.17
CA PRO A 81 3.93 -32.11 8.53
C PRO A 81 2.84 -31.12 8.95
N ALA A 82 1.59 -31.39 8.57
CA ALA A 82 0.45 -30.56 8.92
C ALA A 82 0.05 -30.79 10.39
N ASP A 83 -0.02 -29.72 11.19
CA ASP A 83 -0.57 -29.80 12.53
C ASP A 83 -2.03 -30.28 12.46
N TYR A 84 -2.39 -31.24 13.32
CA TYR A 84 -3.71 -31.85 13.37
C TYR A 84 -4.14 -32.49 12.03
N GLY A 85 -3.18 -32.80 11.16
CA GLY A 85 -3.45 -33.26 9.80
C GLY A 85 -4.06 -32.19 8.89
N ASN A 86 -3.98 -30.90 9.24
CA ASN A 86 -4.59 -29.81 8.49
C ASN A 86 -3.72 -28.53 8.43
N TYR A 87 -3.39 -28.04 7.24
CA TYR A 87 -2.64 -26.79 7.04
C TYR A 87 -3.47 -25.51 7.21
N GLY A 88 -4.75 -25.61 7.56
CA GLY A 88 -5.69 -24.48 7.59
C GLY A 88 -5.21 -23.30 8.42
N GLY A 89 -4.82 -23.53 9.68
CA GLY A 89 -4.28 -22.46 10.53
C GLY A 89 -3.02 -21.78 9.94
N LEU A 90 -2.13 -22.56 9.31
CA LEU A 90 -0.93 -22.04 8.65
C LEU A 90 -1.27 -21.17 7.43
N PHE A 91 -2.26 -21.57 6.62
CA PHE A 91 -2.69 -20.79 5.44
C PHE A 91 -3.50 -19.54 5.82
N ILE A 92 -4.31 -19.60 6.88
CA ILE A 92 -4.96 -18.40 7.45
C ILE A 92 -3.91 -17.41 7.90
N ARG A 93 -2.91 -17.85 8.68
CA ARG A 93 -1.79 -16.99 9.08
C ARG A 93 -1.05 -16.41 7.87
N MET A 94 -0.76 -17.22 6.85
CA MET A 94 -0.07 -16.76 5.65
C MET A 94 -0.84 -15.64 4.93
N ALA A 95 -2.16 -15.81 4.77
CA ALA A 95 -3.03 -14.79 4.16
C ALA A 95 -3.16 -13.54 5.04
N TRP A 96 -3.34 -13.70 6.36
CA TRP A 96 -3.33 -12.63 7.36
C TRP A 96 -2.04 -11.80 7.26
N HIS A 97 -0.87 -12.43 7.32
CA HIS A 97 0.43 -11.76 7.22
C HIS A 97 0.69 -11.14 5.86
N SER A 98 0.08 -11.67 4.79
CA SER A 98 0.21 -11.08 3.46
C SER A 98 -0.57 -9.76 3.38
N ALA A 99 -1.76 -9.70 3.97
CA ALA A 99 -2.61 -8.51 3.95
C ALA A 99 -2.26 -7.51 5.08
N GLY A 100 -1.77 -8.02 6.20
CA GLY A 100 -1.59 -7.28 7.45
C GLY A 100 -0.38 -6.36 7.49
N THR A 101 0.32 -6.13 6.37
CA THR A 101 1.38 -5.10 6.32
C THR A 101 0.85 -3.74 5.86
N TYR A 102 -0.43 -3.67 5.48
CA TYR A 102 -1.10 -2.48 4.94
C TYR A 102 -1.08 -1.30 5.92
N ARG A 103 -0.82 -0.08 5.43
CA ARG A 103 -0.95 1.14 6.24
C ARG A 103 -1.80 2.19 5.56
N THR A 104 -2.70 2.82 6.30
CA THR A 104 -3.58 3.86 5.78
C THR A 104 -2.84 5.14 5.38
N GLY A 105 -1.75 5.47 6.08
CA GLY A 105 -0.99 6.71 5.89
C GLY A 105 -0.49 6.91 4.45
N ASP A 106 0.06 5.86 3.83
CA ASP A 106 0.56 5.89 2.45
C ASP A 106 -0.06 4.82 1.53
N GLY A 107 -0.90 3.94 2.08
CA GLY A 107 -1.56 2.86 1.34
C GLY A 107 -0.61 1.71 0.98
N ARG A 108 0.65 1.74 1.43
CA ARG A 108 1.66 0.71 1.12
C ARG A 108 1.50 -0.53 2.00
N GLY A 109 2.21 -1.60 1.62
CA GLY A 109 1.99 -2.92 2.18
C GLY A 109 0.68 -3.52 1.67
N GLY A 110 0.22 -4.58 2.33
CA GLY A 110 -0.94 -5.35 1.91
C GLY A 110 -0.61 -6.50 0.96
N ALA A 111 -1.66 -7.18 0.50
CA ALA A 111 -1.56 -8.41 -0.27
C ALA A 111 -1.55 -8.20 -1.79
N GLY A 112 -1.80 -6.97 -2.25
CA GLY A 112 -2.13 -6.61 -3.63
C GLY A 112 -1.03 -6.91 -4.65
N ALA A 113 0.21 -7.06 -4.20
CA ALA A 113 1.38 -7.36 -5.04
C ALA A 113 1.97 -8.77 -4.82
N GLY A 114 1.52 -9.48 -3.77
CA GLY A 114 2.13 -10.75 -3.36
C GLY A 114 3.56 -10.58 -2.84
N ALA A 115 3.89 -9.41 -2.28
CA ALA A 115 5.25 -9.03 -1.86
C ALA A 115 5.84 -9.92 -0.75
N GLN A 116 5.01 -10.69 -0.01
CA GLN A 116 5.47 -11.64 1.01
C GLN A 116 6.48 -12.69 0.48
N ARG A 117 6.57 -12.90 -0.85
CA ARG A 117 7.55 -13.80 -1.47
C ARG A 117 8.93 -13.16 -1.72
N PHE A 118 9.07 -11.87 -1.46
CA PHE A 118 10.31 -11.11 -1.68
C PHE A 118 10.83 -10.51 -0.37
N ALA A 119 12.11 -10.13 -0.38
CA ALA A 119 12.70 -9.34 0.70
C ALA A 119 11.96 -7.98 0.83
N PRO A 120 11.92 -7.38 2.04
CA PRO A 120 12.33 -7.98 3.31
C PRO A 120 11.25 -8.91 3.89
N LEU A 121 10.02 -8.87 3.40
CA LEU A 121 8.87 -9.56 3.99
C LEU A 121 9.03 -11.08 4.03
N ASN A 122 9.69 -11.69 3.06
CA ASN A 122 9.94 -13.13 3.04
C ASN A 122 10.81 -13.61 4.22
N SER A 123 11.47 -12.69 4.92
CA SER A 123 12.50 -12.92 5.94
C SER A 123 12.25 -12.15 7.25
N TRP A 124 11.16 -11.41 7.35
CA TRP A 124 10.74 -10.83 8.62
C TRP A 124 10.55 -11.92 9.68
N PRO A 125 10.99 -11.69 10.95
CA PRO A 125 10.81 -12.67 12.02
C PRO A 125 9.37 -13.13 12.20
N ASP A 126 8.40 -12.21 12.11
CA ASP A 126 6.98 -12.55 12.24
C ASP A 126 6.44 -13.35 11.05
N ASN A 127 7.16 -13.40 9.93
CA ASN A 127 6.87 -14.28 8.79
C ASN A 127 7.62 -15.62 8.87
N GLY A 128 8.21 -15.94 10.03
CA GLY A 128 8.86 -17.21 10.30
C GLY A 128 8.02 -18.40 9.84
N ASN A 129 8.65 -19.31 9.11
CA ASN A 129 8.05 -20.52 8.51
C ASN A 129 6.93 -20.30 7.47
N LEU A 130 6.59 -19.06 7.09
CA LEU A 130 5.66 -18.82 5.97
C LEU A 130 6.29 -19.11 4.60
N ASP A 131 7.62 -19.23 4.53
CA ASP A 131 8.32 -19.82 3.38
C ASP A 131 7.86 -21.26 3.13
N LYS A 132 7.60 -22.04 4.19
CA LYS A 132 7.03 -23.41 4.11
C LYS A 132 5.60 -23.36 3.57
N ALA A 133 4.77 -22.45 4.08
CA ALA A 133 3.38 -22.26 3.65
C ALA A 133 3.29 -21.95 2.14
N ARG A 134 4.07 -20.96 1.67
CA ARG A 134 4.15 -20.63 0.24
C ARG A 134 4.67 -21.79 -0.60
N ARG A 135 5.63 -22.57 -0.08
CA ARG A 135 6.17 -23.75 -0.77
C ARG A 135 5.13 -24.87 -0.94
N LEU A 136 4.23 -25.06 0.01
CA LEU A 136 3.11 -26.02 -0.10
C LEU A 136 2.16 -25.65 -1.26
N LEU A 137 1.99 -24.36 -1.56
CA LEU A 137 1.14 -23.88 -2.65
C LEU A 137 1.78 -23.96 -4.04
N TRP A 138 3.10 -24.18 -4.13
CA TRP A 138 3.81 -24.21 -5.42
C TRP A 138 3.23 -25.22 -6.43
N PRO A 139 2.89 -26.48 -6.07
CA PRO A 139 2.29 -27.41 -7.01
C PRO A 139 0.99 -26.89 -7.65
N ILE A 140 0.18 -26.14 -6.88
CA ILE A 140 -1.05 -25.50 -7.38
C ILE A 140 -0.70 -24.33 -8.29
N LYS A 141 0.18 -23.41 -7.88
CA LYS A 141 0.63 -22.30 -8.74
C LYS A 141 1.19 -22.82 -10.07
N ARG A 142 1.99 -23.90 -10.03
CA ARG A 142 2.55 -24.54 -11.22
C ARG A 142 1.46 -25.13 -12.13
N LYS A 143 0.42 -25.75 -11.56
CA LYS A 143 -0.69 -26.35 -12.32
C LYS A 143 -1.51 -25.29 -13.06
N TYR A 144 -1.81 -24.17 -12.42
CA TYR A 144 -2.69 -23.13 -12.97
C TYR A 144 -1.93 -21.98 -13.66
N GLY A 145 -0.61 -21.92 -13.53
CA GLY A 145 0.26 -21.01 -14.27
C GLY A 145 -0.14 -19.55 -14.12
N ASN A 146 -0.23 -18.83 -15.24
CA ASN A 146 -0.48 -17.38 -15.27
C ASN A 146 -1.96 -17.01 -15.03
N ALA A 147 -2.86 -18.00 -14.99
CA ALA A 147 -4.28 -17.77 -14.73
C ALA A 147 -4.59 -17.49 -13.24
N ILE A 148 -3.61 -17.67 -12.35
CA ILE A 148 -3.67 -17.27 -10.95
C ILE A 148 -2.32 -16.71 -10.52
N SER A 149 -2.29 -15.49 -9.99
CA SER A 149 -1.09 -14.88 -9.43
C SER A 149 -0.75 -15.48 -8.07
N TRP A 150 0.48 -15.30 -7.60
CA TRP A 150 0.82 -15.61 -6.21
C TRP A 150 0.03 -14.74 -5.23
N ALA A 151 -0.14 -13.47 -5.55
CA ALA A 151 -0.92 -12.52 -4.76
C ALA A 151 -2.36 -13.03 -4.49
N ASP A 152 -3.08 -13.46 -5.53
CA ASP A 152 -4.43 -14.01 -5.38
C ASP A 152 -4.42 -15.40 -4.73
N LEU A 153 -3.45 -16.26 -5.09
CA LEU A 153 -3.38 -17.63 -4.56
C LEU A 153 -3.17 -17.67 -3.05
N ILE A 154 -2.31 -16.79 -2.52
CA ILE A 154 -2.03 -16.72 -1.07
C ILE A 154 -3.31 -16.39 -0.29
N ILE A 155 -4.08 -15.41 -0.76
CA ILE A 155 -5.31 -14.99 -0.11
C ILE A 155 -6.41 -16.04 -0.27
N LEU A 156 -6.56 -16.58 -1.48
CA LEU A 156 -7.56 -17.63 -1.73
C LEU A 156 -7.30 -18.88 -0.88
N ALA A 157 -6.04 -19.25 -0.63
CA ALA A 157 -5.69 -20.36 0.25
C ALA A 157 -6.18 -20.13 1.69
N GLY A 158 -6.07 -18.90 2.22
CA GLY A 158 -6.63 -18.54 3.52
C GLY A 158 -8.17 -18.59 3.55
N ASN A 159 -8.84 -18.10 2.52
CA ASN A 159 -10.30 -18.21 2.40
C ASN A 159 -10.77 -19.67 2.34
N VAL A 160 -10.13 -20.50 1.52
CA VAL A 160 -10.47 -21.93 1.40
C VAL A 160 -10.20 -22.68 2.71
N ALA A 161 -9.14 -22.32 3.44
CA ALA A 161 -8.88 -22.86 4.77
C ALA A 161 -10.01 -22.56 5.76
N LEU A 162 -10.48 -21.31 5.82
CA LEU A 162 -11.62 -20.92 6.66
C LEU A 162 -12.88 -21.71 6.29
N GLU A 163 -13.20 -21.80 4.99
CA GLU A 163 -14.37 -22.51 4.48
C GLU A 163 -14.34 -24.01 4.81
N GLN A 164 -13.19 -24.66 4.59
CA GLN A 164 -13.03 -26.08 4.86
C GLN A 164 -13.15 -26.40 6.35
N MET A 165 -12.70 -25.51 7.23
CA MET A 165 -12.80 -25.65 8.68
C MET A 165 -14.16 -25.19 9.25
N GLY A 166 -15.14 -24.87 8.40
CA GLY A 166 -16.53 -24.62 8.79
C GLY A 166 -16.92 -23.16 8.95
N PHE A 167 -16.06 -22.21 8.57
CA PHE A 167 -16.39 -20.78 8.57
C PHE A 167 -16.81 -20.30 7.19
N LYS A 168 -18.00 -19.68 7.09
CA LYS A 168 -18.47 -19.11 5.83
C LYS A 168 -17.89 -17.72 5.62
N THR A 169 -16.98 -17.57 4.66
CA THR A 169 -16.43 -16.26 4.28
C THR A 169 -17.48 -15.35 3.63
N PHE A 170 -17.23 -14.04 3.62
CA PHE A 170 -18.11 -13.07 2.95
C PHE A 170 -18.05 -13.19 1.42
N GLY A 171 -16.92 -13.68 0.89
CA GLY A 171 -16.65 -13.90 -0.53
C GLY A 171 -15.17 -13.70 -0.87
N PHE A 172 -14.84 -13.67 -2.17
CA PHE A 172 -13.49 -13.47 -2.68
C PHE A 172 -13.50 -12.77 -4.05
N GLY A 173 -12.60 -11.80 -4.23
CA GLY A 173 -12.26 -11.20 -5.52
C GLY A 173 -10.79 -11.38 -5.86
N GLY A 174 -10.51 -11.96 -7.02
CA GLY A 174 -9.17 -11.96 -7.64
C GLY A 174 -8.91 -10.65 -8.39
N GLY A 175 -7.73 -10.53 -9.00
CA GLY A 175 -7.32 -9.34 -9.77
C GLY A 175 -6.03 -8.68 -9.28
N ARG A 176 -5.29 -9.33 -8.38
CA ARG A 176 -3.96 -8.88 -7.93
C ARG A 176 -2.90 -9.40 -8.90
N ALA A 177 -2.27 -8.51 -9.66
CA ALA A 177 -1.18 -8.89 -10.54
C ALA A 177 0.12 -9.08 -9.73
N ASP A 178 0.94 -10.07 -10.11
CA ASP A 178 2.23 -10.32 -9.48
C ASP A 178 3.26 -9.25 -9.88
N ILE A 179 4.07 -8.80 -8.91
CA ILE A 179 5.32 -8.04 -9.15
C ILE A 179 6.53 -8.98 -9.35
N TRP A 180 7.67 -8.46 -9.78
CA TRP A 180 8.84 -9.31 -10.10
C TRP A 180 10.13 -8.91 -9.41
N GLU A 181 10.07 -7.90 -8.55
CA GLU A 181 11.16 -7.41 -7.72
C GLU A 181 10.60 -6.99 -6.34
N PRO A 182 11.45 -6.87 -5.30
CA PRO A 182 11.07 -6.28 -4.02
C PRO A 182 10.52 -4.87 -4.15
N GLU A 183 9.57 -4.48 -3.30
CA GLU A 183 9.17 -3.08 -3.15
C GLU A 183 10.27 -2.32 -2.37
N GLU A 184 11.02 -1.45 -3.04
CA GLU A 184 12.04 -0.60 -2.42
C GLU A 184 11.45 0.75 -1.97
N ASP A 185 10.18 0.99 -2.28
CA ASP A 185 9.44 2.23 -2.03
C ASP A 185 8.73 2.28 -0.67
N VAL A 186 8.86 1.25 0.16
CA VAL A 186 8.20 1.19 1.47
C VAL A 186 9.16 1.55 2.61
N TYR A 187 8.81 2.59 3.38
CA TYR A 187 9.49 2.90 4.64
C TYR A 187 8.93 2.05 5.80
N TRP A 188 9.64 0.97 6.13
CA TRP A 188 9.28 0.06 7.23
C TRP A 188 9.75 0.53 8.62
N GLY A 189 10.57 1.58 8.68
CA GLY A 189 11.21 2.13 9.89
C GLY A 189 12.71 2.34 9.71
N ALA A 190 13.33 3.10 10.62
CA ALA A 190 14.75 3.46 10.57
C ALA A 190 15.65 2.55 11.44
N GLU A 191 15.08 1.53 12.08
CA GLU A 191 15.83 0.61 12.94
C GLU A 191 16.86 -0.20 12.13
N THR A 192 17.98 -0.51 12.77
CA THR A 192 19.05 -1.33 12.18
C THR A 192 19.06 -2.76 12.72
N GLU A 193 18.08 -3.14 13.54
CA GLU A 193 17.95 -4.44 14.19
C GLU A 193 16.50 -4.92 14.12
N TRP A 194 16.30 -6.20 13.76
CA TRP A 194 14.98 -6.83 13.79
C TRP A 194 14.46 -6.92 15.21
N LEU A 195 13.17 -6.62 15.41
CA LEU A 195 12.51 -6.65 16.72
C LEU A 195 13.20 -5.76 17.76
N ALA A 196 13.90 -4.69 17.35
CA ALA A 196 14.47 -3.72 18.27
C ALA A 196 13.38 -3.18 19.21
N THR A 197 13.67 -3.14 20.51
CA THR A 197 12.79 -2.55 21.53
C THR A 197 12.83 -1.02 21.46
N SER A 198 11.81 -0.38 22.00
CA SER A 198 11.59 1.07 21.90
C SER A 198 12.70 1.93 22.56
N ASP A 199 13.56 1.35 23.40
CA ASP A 199 14.72 2.00 24.03
C ASP A 199 15.97 2.07 23.13
N LYS A 200 15.95 1.42 21.96
CA LYS A 200 17.09 1.37 21.04
C LYS A 200 17.23 2.68 20.21
N PRO A 201 18.42 2.97 19.64
CA PRO A 201 18.59 4.05 18.68
C PRO A 201 17.66 3.88 17.47
N ASN A 202 17.28 4.99 16.83
CA ASN A 202 16.32 5.03 15.72
C ASN A 202 14.96 4.40 16.05
N SER A 203 14.56 4.47 17.32
CA SER A 203 13.24 4.01 17.76
C SER A 203 12.12 4.69 16.99
N ARG A 204 11.14 3.88 16.55
CA ARG A 204 9.87 4.35 15.99
C ARG A 204 8.94 5.03 17.02
N TYR A 205 9.32 5.03 18.29
CA TYR A 205 8.54 5.66 19.35
C TYR A 205 9.18 6.94 19.85
N SER A 206 8.34 7.93 20.11
CA SER A 206 8.69 9.15 20.82
C SER A 206 7.64 9.46 21.90
N GLY A 207 7.84 10.53 22.66
CA GLY A 207 6.84 11.02 23.62
C GLY A 207 6.36 9.94 24.61
N GLU A 208 5.04 9.80 24.74
CA GLU A 208 4.39 8.83 25.64
C GLU A 208 3.96 7.57 24.88
N ARG A 209 4.88 6.98 24.08
CA ARG A 209 4.63 5.85 23.17
C ARG A 209 3.87 6.25 21.91
N ASP A 210 4.22 7.43 21.38
CA ASP A 210 3.73 7.94 20.09
C ASP A 210 4.47 7.23 18.95
N LEU A 211 3.76 6.38 18.21
CA LEU A 211 4.29 5.66 17.05
C LEU A 211 4.50 6.62 15.88
N GLU A 212 5.69 6.59 15.27
CA GLU A 212 6.06 7.41 14.12
C GLU A 212 5.14 7.16 12.91
N ASP A 213 4.63 8.23 12.30
CA ASP A 213 3.88 8.13 11.04
C ASP A 213 4.81 7.88 9.85
N PRO A 214 4.43 7.03 8.87
CA PRO A 214 3.15 6.33 8.74
C PRO A 214 3.15 4.90 9.33
N LEU A 215 4.05 4.57 10.27
CA LEU A 215 4.25 3.20 10.76
C LEU A 215 3.01 2.62 11.42
N ALA A 216 2.72 1.33 11.20
CA ALA A 216 1.57 0.64 11.78
C ALA A 216 1.93 -0.66 12.49
N ALA A 217 3.20 -0.85 12.85
CA ALA A 217 3.67 -1.99 13.63
C ALA A 217 4.58 -1.49 14.76
N VAL A 218 4.56 -2.17 15.91
CA VAL A 218 5.28 -1.73 17.12
C VAL A 218 6.77 -2.02 17.11
N GLN A 219 7.24 -2.94 16.26
CA GLN A 219 8.66 -3.25 16.09
C GLN A 219 8.97 -3.64 14.64
N MET A 220 10.20 -3.38 14.21
CA MET A 220 10.66 -3.72 12.87
C MET A 220 10.62 -5.23 12.66
N GLY A 221 9.90 -5.70 11.65
CA GLY A 221 9.75 -7.12 11.36
C GLY A 221 8.54 -7.82 11.99
N LEU A 222 7.68 -7.07 12.70
CA LEU A 222 6.34 -7.52 13.12
C LEU A 222 5.26 -7.06 12.15
N ILE A 223 4.15 -7.79 12.11
CA ILE A 223 2.96 -7.38 11.35
C ILE A 223 2.22 -6.24 12.10
N TYR A 224 1.84 -6.44 13.37
CA TYR A 224 1.14 -5.44 14.19
C TYR A 224 1.85 -5.19 15.52
N VAL A 225 1.64 -6.09 16.48
CA VAL A 225 2.06 -5.95 17.88
C VAL A 225 2.95 -7.11 18.30
N ASN A 226 3.70 -6.91 19.39
CA ASN A 226 4.46 -7.99 20.03
C ASN A 226 3.49 -8.90 20.81
N PRO A 227 3.44 -10.22 20.53
CA PRO A 227 2.50 -11.13 21.19
C PRO A 227 2.81 -11.34 22.68
N GLU A 228 4.04 -11.09 23.13
CA GLU A 228 4.41 -11.13 24.55
C GLU A 228 4.01 -9.85 25.30
N GLY A 229 3.65 -8.79 24.58
CA GLY A 229 3.31 -7.45 25.08
C GLY A 229 4.37 -6.40 24.75
N PRO A 230 4.10 -5.10 25.03
CA PRO A 230 4.99 -3.98 24.74
C PRO A 230 6.45 -4.21 25.13
N ASP A 231 7.37 -4.22 24.15
CA ASP A 231 8.80 -4.47 24.38
C ASP A 231 9.10 -5.79 25.13
N GLY A 232 8.21 -6.79 24.99
CA GLY A 232 8.28 -8.09 25.68
C GLY A 232 7.72 -8.09 27.11
N ASN A 233 7.13 -6.99 27.58
CA ASN A 233 6.51 -6.90 28.90
C ASN A 233 5.07 -7.46 28.87
N PRO A 234 4.73 -8.51 29.64
CA PRO A 234 3.43 -9.17 29.61
C PRO A 234 2.33 -8.41 30.36
N ASP A 235 2.06 -7.18 29.92
CA ASP A 235 0.96 -6.32 30.37
C ASP A 235 -0.15 -6.27 29.30
N PRO A 236 -1.28 -6.95 29.52
CA PRO A 236 -2.40 -6.98 28.58
C PRO A 236 -3.05 -5.61 28.34
N LEU A 237 -3.06 -4.71 29.32
CA LEU A 237 -3.66 -3.38 29.17
C LEU A 237 -2.77 -2.45 28.34
N ALA A 238 -1.45 -2.57 28.50
CA ALA A 238 -0.52 -1.85 27.66
C ALA A 238 -0.54 -2.42 26.23
N SER A 239 -0.64 -3.75 26.08
CA SER A 239 -0.81 -4.41 24.77
C SER A 239 -2.09 -3.95 24.06
N ALA A 240 -3.19 -3.75 24.77
CA ALA A 240 -4.44 -3.23 24.19
C ALA A 240 -4.27 -1.85 23.51
N ARG A 241 -3.40 -0.98 24.05
CA ARG A 241 -3.12 0.34 23.45
C ARG A 241 -2.39 0.19 22.12
N ASP A 242 -1.36 -0.65 22.09
CA ASP A 242 -0.60 -0.97 20.89
C ASP A 242 -1.50 -1.62 19.82
N ILE A 243 -2.37 -2.55 20.22
CA ILE A 243 -3.33 -3.21 19.31
C ILE A 243 -4.23 -2.16 18.68
N ARG A 244 -4.86 -1.30 19.50
CA ARG A 244 -5.76 -0.26 19.01
C ARG A 244 -5.10 0.68 18.02
N GLU A 245 -3.91 1.17 18.36
CA GLU A 245 -3.16 2.10 17.51
C GLU A 245 -2.78 1.45 16.18
N THR A 246 -2.18 0.26 16.22
CA THR A 246 -1.72 -0.43 15.00
C THR A 246 -2.87 -0.85 14.10
N PHE A 247 -3.95 -1.44 14.65
CA PHE A 247 -5.12 -1.81 13.86
C PHE A 247 -5.83 -0.60 13.25
N ALA A 248 -5.97 0.51 13.98
CA ALA A 248 -6.53 1.75 13.44
C ALA A 248 -5.69 2.27 12.26
N ARG A 249 -4.36 2.25 12.37
CA ARG A 249 -3.45 2.60 11.28
C ARG A 249 -3.52 1.63 10.09
N MET A 250 -4.08 0.44 10.27
CA MET A 250 -4.39 -0.53 9.23
C MET A 250 -5.88 -0.57 8.82
N ALA A 251 -6.62 0.51 9.14
CA ALA A 251 -8.03 0.72 8.82
C ALA A 251 -9.02 -0.20 9.54
N MET A 252 -8.68 -0.76 10.70
CA MET A 252 -9.58 -1.61 11.49
C MET A 252 -10.00 -0.89 12.78
N ASP A 253 -11.30 -0.85 13.04
CA ASP A 253 -11.83 -0.33 14.31
C ASP A 253 -11.77 -1.39 15.44
N ASP A 254 -12.22 -1.01 16.65
CA ASP A 254 -12.22 -1.93 17.80
C ASP A 254 -13.10 -3.18 17.58
N TYR A 255 -14.21 -3.07 16.83
CA TYR A 255 -15.12 -4.19 16.56
C TYR A 255 -14.50 -5.18 15.59
N GLU A 256 -13.91 -4.67 14.50
CA GLU A 256 -13.17 -5.44 13.50
C GLU A 256 -11.92 -6.08 14.10
N THR A 257 -11.22 -5.37 15.00
CA THR A 257 -10.01 -5.85 15.68
C THR A 257 -10.28 -7.07 16.55
N VAL A 258 -11.32 -7.03 17.38
CA VAL A 258 -11.71 -8.18 18.21
C VAL A 258 -12.18 -9.33 17.32
N ALA A 259 -12.96 -9.04 16.26
CA ALA A 259 -13.45 -10.05 15.34
C ALA A 259 -12.31 -10.79 14.61
N LEU A 260 -11.30 -10.05 14.12
CA LEU A 260 -10.12 -10.60 13.46
C LEU A 260 -9.24 -11.40 14.42
N THR A 261 -9.00 -10.88 15.63
CA THR A 261 -8.15 -11.54 16.64
C THR A 261 -8.78 -12.86 17.09
N ALA A 262 -10.02 -12.82 17.58
CA ALA A 262 -10.71 -14.02 18.04
C ALA A 262 -11.00 -14.97 16.88
N GLY A 263 -11.41 -14.47 15.71
CA GLY A 263 -11.74 -15.30 14.57
C GLY A 263 -10.54 -16.02 13.98
N GLY A 264 -9.39 -15.36 13.91
CA GLY A 264 -8.13 -15.98 13.49
C GLY A 264 -7.61 -17.00 14.51
N HIS A 265 -7.59 -16.63 15.79
CA HIS A 265 -7.10 -17.48 16.87
C HIS A 265 -8.08 -18.59 17.30
N THR A 266 -9.27 -18.70 16.68
CA THR A 266 -10.07 -19.94 16.75
C THR A 266 -9.33 -21.14 16.12
N PHE A 267 -8.38 -20.88 15.20
CA PHE A 267 -7.72 -21.91 14.42
C PHE A 267 -6.22 -22.08 14.74
N GLY A 268 -5.74 -23.31 14.62
CA GLY A 268 -4.31 -23.64 14.65
C GLY A 268 -3.64 -23.52 16.01
N LYS A 269 -2.33 -23.26 15.97
CA LYS A 269 -1.47 -23.14 17.15
C LYS A 269 -0.26 -22.24 16.87
N THR A 270 0.44 -21.87 17.93
CA THR A 270 1.78 -21.29 17.90
C THR A 270 2.86 -22.37 18.02
N HIS A 271 4.11 -22.05 17.65
CA HIS A 271 5.25 -22.98 17.67
C HIS A 271 6.48 -22.39 18.37
N GLY A 272 6.92 -23.06 19.43
CA GLY A 272 7.96 -22.68 20.36
C GLY A 272 8.46 -23.90 21.15
N ALA A 273 8.63 -25.03 20.45
CA ALA A 273 8.89 -26.33 21.05
C ALA A 273 10.25 -26.45 21.79
N GLY A 274 11.19 -25.53 21.54
CA GLY A 274 12.54 -25.56 22.10
C GLY A 274 13.29 -24.24 21.92
N ASP A 275 14.58 -24.25 22.26
CA ASP A 275 15.45 -23.07 22.23
C ASP A 275 15.51 -22.41 20.84
N ALA A 276 15.15 -21.13 20.76
CA ALA A 276 15.18 -20.34 19.53
C ALA A 276 16.60 -20.22 18.94
N ALA A 277 17.66 -20.39 19.73
CA ALA A 277 19.04 -20.40 19.24
C ALA A 277 19.35 -21.58 18.31
N LEU A 278 18.48 -22.60 18.25
CA LEU A 278 18.61 -23.75 17.35
C LEU A 278 17.98 -23.51 15.98
N VAL A 279 17.31 -22.37 15.78
CA VAL A 279 16.73 -21.96 14.50
C VAL A 279 17.81 -21.25 13.66
N GLY A 280 18.05 -21.76 12.45
CA GLY A 280 19.01 -21.18 11.52
C GLY A 280 18.55 -19.85 10.89
N PRO A 281 19.37 -19.27 9.99
CA PRO A 281 19.08 -17.99 9.37
C PRO A 281 17.75 -17.94 8.58
N GLU A 282 17.16 -16.75 8.51
CA GLU A 282 16.04 -16.39 7.66
C GLU A 282 16.33 -16.61 6.15
N PRO A 283 15.33 -16.72 5.26
CA PRO A 283 15.52 -17.11 3.86
C PRO A 283 16.59 -16.33 3.08
N GLU A 284 16.68 -15.00 3.23
CA GLU A 284 17.68 -14.18 2.52
C GLU A 284 19.12 -14.37 3.04
N ALA A 285 19.28 -14.94 4.24
CA ALA A 285 20.57 -15.25 4.86
C ALA A 285 20.85 -16.77 4.91
N ALA A 286 19.92 -17.60 4.42
CA ALA A 286 20.03 -19.04 4.43
C ALA A 286 21.08 -19.53 3.41
N PRO A 287 21.71 -20.69 3.67
CA PRO A 287 22.64 -21.27 2.71
C PRO A 287 21.91 -21.64 1.40
N ILE A 288 22.61 -21.57 0.27
CA ILE A 288 22.00 -21.71 -1.06
C ILE A 288 21.26 -23.05 -1.24
N GLU A 289 21.73 -24.13 -0.62
CA GLU A 289 21.09 -25.45 -0.64
C GLU A 289 19.73 -25.50 0.10
N ALA A 290 19.38 -24.47 0.88
CA ALA A 290 18.03 -24.32 1.44
C ALA A 290 16.99 -23.94 0.37
N MET A 291 17.43 -23.57 -0.85
CA MET A 291 16.59 -23.33 -2.02
C MET A 291 15.42 -22.35 -1.74
N GLY A 292 15.76 -21.20 -1.13
CA GLY A 292 14.80 -20.13 -0.79
C GLY A 292 13.90 -20.43 0.41
N LEU A 293 14.22 -21.46 1.22
CA LEU A 293 13.67 -21.65 2.56
C LEU A 293 14.66 -21.12 3.61
N GLY A 294 14.16 -20.84 4.81
CA GLY A 294 14.95 -20.39 5.96
C GLY A 294 14.47 -20.99 7.27
N TRP A 295 14.97 -20.48 8.39
CA TRP A 295 14.61 -20.90 9.75
C TRP A 295 14.69 -22.42 9.96
N LEU A 296 15.69 -23.06 9.33
CA LEU A 296 15.88 -24.50 9.47
C LEU A 296 16.32 -24.79 10.90
N SER A 297 15.48 -25.52 11.64
CA SER A 297 15.71 -25.83 13.05
C SER A 297 16.52 -27.11 13.22
N SER A 298 17.50 -27.07 14.11
CA SER A 298 18.26 -28.23 14.57
C SER A 298 17.69 -28.88 15.83
N TYR A 299 16.57 -28.36 16.36
CA TYR A 299 15.88 -28.93 17.50
C TYR A 299 15.05 -30.15 17.09
N GLY A 300 15.31 -31.31 17.69
CA GLY A 300 14.60 -32.55 17.37
C GLY A 300 14.64 -32.86 15.87
N SER A 301 13.47 -33.00 15.26
CA SER A 301 13.29 -33.17 13.81
C SER A 301 13.27 -31.85 13.01
N GLY A 302 13.18 -30.70 13.70
CA GLY A 302 13.10 -29.36 13.12
C GLY A 302 11.73 -28.98 12.55
N LYS A 303 10.70 -29.81 12.72
CA LYS A 303 9.35 -29.68 12.15
C LYS A 303 8.33 -30.45 12.97
N GLY A 304 7.04 -30.37 12.61
CA GLY A 304 5.96 -31.06 13.34
C GLY A 304 5.94 -30.64 14.82
N ARG A 305 5.95 -31.61 15.73
CA ARG A 305 6.00 -31.36 17.19
C ARG A 305 7.22 -30.56 17.66
N ASP A 306 8.30 -30.57 16.87
CA ASP A 306 9.56 -29.88 17.19
C ASP A 306 9.67 -28.52 16.48
N ALA A 307 8.61 -28.05 15.82
CA ALA A 307 8.62 -26.78 15.11
C ALA A 307 8.83 -25.59 16.07
N ILE A 308 9.58 -24.60 15.61
CA ILE A 308 9.82 -23.32 16.30
C ILE A 308 9.57 -22.21 15.28
N THR A 309 8.67 -21.29 15.61
CA THR A 309 8.30 -20.13 14.78
C THR A 309 8.38 -18.85 15.60
N SER A 310 7.44 -18.61 16.51
CA SER A 310 7.39 -17.40 17.35
C SER A 310 8.07 -17.58 18.71
N GLY A 311 8.32 -18.82 19.13
CA GLY A 311 8.77 -19.14 20.47
C GLY A 311 7.62 -19.29 21.48
N ILE A 312 6.39 -18.91 21.15
CA ILE A 312 5.18 -19.23 21.93
C ILE A 312 4.72 -20.63 21.53
N GLU A 313 4.24 -21.43 22.48
CA GLU A 313 3.87 -22.84 22.24
C GLU A 313 2.48 -23.17 22.78
N GLY A 314 1.59 -23.59 21.89
CA GLY A 314 0.27 -24.13 22.23
C GLY A 314 -0.84 -23.64 21.29
N ALA A 315 -1.98 -24.33 21.36
CA ALA A 315 -3.22 -23.94 20.67
C ALA A 315 -4.06 -23.01 21.55
N TRP A 316 -4.95 -22.23 20.94
CA TRP A 316 -5.92 -21.42 21.66
C TRP A 316 -7.19 -22.19 22.03
N THR A 317 -7.61 -23.14 21.19
CA THR A 317 -8.89 -23.86 21.33
C THR A 317 -8.69 -25.38 21.46
N PRO A 318 -9.68 -26.11 22.02
CA PRO A 318 -9.66 -27.58 22.03
C PRO A 318 -9.86 -28.22 20.65
N ASN A 319 -10.44 -27.48 19.68
CA ASN A 319 -10.69 -27.93 18.32
C ASN A 319 -9.99 -27.02 17.28
N PRO A 320 -8.65 -27.10 17.14
CA PRO A 320 -7.88 -26.13 16.35
C PRO A 320 -8.19 -26.09 14.84
N THR A 321 -8.94 -27.06 14.32
CA THR A 321 -9.27 -27.18 12.88
C THR A 321 -10.77 -27.03 12.62
N GLN A 322 -11.50 -26.39 13.53
CA GLN A 322 -12.94 -26.21 13.44
C GLN A 322 -13.34 -24.80 13.87
N TRP A 323 -14.24 -24.18 13.10
CA TRP A 323 -14.91 -22.96 13.54
C TRP A 323 -15.89 -23.26 14.67
N ASP A 324 -15.65 -22.67 15.83
CA ASP A 324 -16.52 -22.72 16.99
C ASP A 324 -16.31 -21.47 17.88
N MET A 325 -16.95 -21.46 19.05
CA MET A 325 -16.79 -20.38 20.05
C MET A 325 -15.69 -20.70 21.08
N GLY A 326 -14.87 -21.72 20.82
CA GLY A 326 -13.88 -22.26 21.75
C GLY A 326 -12.90 -21.21 22.26
N TYR A 327 -12.51 -20.25 21.42
CA TYR A 327 -11.66 -19.12 21.82
C TYR A 327 -12.27 -18.34 22.99
N PHE A 328 -13.52 -17.88 22.86
CA PHE A 328 -14.20 -17.13 23.91
C PHE A 328 -14.61 -18.00 25.10
N ASP A 329 -15.01 -19.25 24.85
CA ASP A 329 -15.36 -20.22 25.90
C ASP A 329 -14.20 -20.41 26.89
N VAL A 330 -12.98 -20.62 26.39
CA VAL A 330 -11.82 -20.75 27.28
C VAL A 330 -11.32 -19.41 27.81
N LEU A 331 -11.35 -18.33 27.00
CA LEU A 331 -10.89 -17.00 27.40
C LEU A 331 -11.65 -16.50 28.65
N PHE A 332 -12.97 -16.65 28.67
CA PHE A 332 -13.82 -16.22 29.79
C PHE A 332 -14.16 -17.32 30.79
N GLY A 333 -13.99 -18.60 30.43
CA GLY A 333 -14.32 -19.75 31.29
C GLY A 333 -13.29 -20.04 32.38
N TYR A 334 -12.07 -19.49 32.26
CA TYR A 334 -10.96 -19.80 33.15
C TYR A 334 -10.30 -18.57 33.74
N GLU A 335 -9.61 -18.72 34.87
CA GLU A 335 -8.62 -17.74 35.33
C GLU A 335 -7.25 -18.07 34.74
N TRP A 336 -6.43 -17.07 34.45
CA TRP A 336 -5.17 -17.25 33.72
C TRP A 336 -3.95 -17.06 34.62
N GLU A 337 -2.87 -17.79 34.32
CA GLU A 337 -1.55 -17.61 34.93
C GLU A 337 -0.48 -17.39 33.87
N LEU A 338 0.41 -16.43 34.11
CA LEU A 338 1.57 -16.16 33.28
C LEU A 338 2.61 -17.28 33.49
N VAL A 339 3.07 -17.87 32.39
CA VAL A 339 4.08 -18.92 32.34
C VAL A 339 5.10 -18.63 31.25
N LYS A 340 6.15 -19.45 31.18
CA LYS A 340 7.10 -19.45 30.09
C LYS A 340 6.86 -20.66 29.18
N SER A 341 6.94 -20.44 27.87
CA SER A 341 6.97 -21.50 26.86
C SER A 341 8.24 -22.35 27.00
N PRO A 342 8.34 -23.51 26.31
CA PRO A 342 9.59 -24.25 26.21
C PRO A 342 10.76 -23.44 25.64
N ALA A 343 10.49 -22.46 24.77
CA ALA A 343 11.48 -21.52 24.24
C ALA A 343 11.78 -20.32 25.15
N GLY A 344 11.06 -20.17 26.28
CA GLY A 344 11.24 -19.07 27.23
C GLY A 344 10.41 -17.80 26.96
N ALA A 345 9.48 -17.82 26.00
CA ALA A 345 8.56 -16.71 25.73
C ALA A 345 7.48 -16.60 26.80
N ASN A 346 7.02 -15.38 27.10
CA ASN A 346 5.88 -15.12 27.97
C ASN A 346 4.58 -15.57 27.29
N GLN A 347 3.79 -16.37 27.99
CA GLN A 347 2.45 -16.78 27.54
C GLN A 347 1.55 -17.08 28.74
N TRP A 348 0.25 -17.18 28.52
CA TRP A 348 -0.73 -17.43 29.57
C TRP A 348 -1.34 -18.82 29.41
N THR A 349 -1.57 -19.53 30.51
CA THR A 349 -2.29 -20.81 30.50
C THR A 349 -3.45 -20.80 31.50
N PRO A 350 -4.54 -21.54 31.26
CA PRO A 350 -5.68 -21.59 32.18
C PRO A 350 -5.32 -22.30 33.47
N LYS A 351 -5.72 -21.74 34.61
CA LYS A 351 -5.69 -22.41 35.91
C LYS A 351 -6.78 -23.49 35.94
N ASN A 352 -6.40 -24.70 36.36
CA ASN A 352 -7.32 -25.84 36.52
C ASN A 352 -8.08 -26.20 35.23
N LEU A 353 -7.38 -26.22 34.08
CA LEU A 353 -7.95 -26.61 32.79
C LEU A 353 -8.59 -28.01 32.87
N LYS A 354 -9.84 -28.13 32.42
CA LYS A 354 -10.54 -29.42 32.39
C LYS A 354 -9.99 -30.32 31.28
N PRO A 355 -10.02 -31.66 31.45
CA PRO A 355 -9.52 -32.60 30.43
C PRO A 355 -10.13 -32.40 29.03
N GLU A 356 -11.42 -32.08 28.95
CA GLU A 356 -12.15 -31.84 27.69
C GLU A 356 -11.72 -30.56 26.94
N ASP A 357 -11.11 -29.60 27.64
CA ASP A 357 -10.66 -28.33 27.07
C ASP A 357 -9.16 -28.34 26.74
N HIS A 358 -8.52 -29.52 26.75
CA HIS A 358 -7.17 -29.67 26.22
C HIS A 358 -7.20 -29.86 24.70
N ALA A 359 -6.24 -29.26 24.00
CA ALA A 359 -6.05 -29.50 22.58
C ALA A 359 -5.41 -30.88 22.34
N PRO A 360 -5.69 -31.55 21.22
CA PRO A 360 -5.00 -32.79 20.84
C PRO A 360 -3.51 -32.55 20.52
N ASP A 361 -2.69 -33.61 20.53
CA ASP A 361 -1.34 -33.59 19.98
C ASP A 361 -1.35 -33.28 18.48
N PRO A 362 -0.52 -32.34 17.99
CA PRO A 362 -0.58 -31.90 16.60
C PRO A 362 -0.15 -32.97 15.58
N GLU A 363 0.49 -34.06 15.98
CA GLU A 363 0.86 -35.13 15.04
C GLU A 363 -0.03 -36.37 15.17
N THR A 364 -0.22 -36.89 16.39
CA THR A 364 -0.88 -38.20 16.56
C THR A 364 -2.28 -38.12 17.14
N GLY A 365 -2.64 -37.01 17.79
CA GLY A 365 -3.90 -36.86 18.55
C GLY A 365 -4.04 -37.80 19.76
N GLU A 366 -3.05 -38.66 20.04
CA GLU A 366 -3.11 -39.64 21.15
C GLU A 366 -2.85 -39.02 22.52
N ARG A 367 -2.21 -37.85 22.55
CA ARG A 367 -1.93 -37.06 23.75
C ARG A 367 -2.72 -35.77 23.68
N THR A 368 -2.84 -35.10 24.81
CA THR A 368 -3.44 -33.77 24.88
C THR A 368 -2.47 -32.77 25.51
N HIS A 369 -2.63 -31.50 25.13
CA HIS A 369 -1.80 -30.38 25.57
C HIS A 369 -2.69 -29.28 26.14
N ARG A 370 -2.14 -28.52 27.10
CA ARG A 370 -2.86 -27.35 27.63
C ARG A 370 -2.97 -26.29 26.53
N ILE A 371 -4.11 -25.61 26.48
CA ILE A 371 -4.29 -24.43 25.65
C ILE A 371 -3.61 -23.21 26.26
N ILE A 372 -3.38 -22.19 25.43
CA ILE A 372 -2.67 -20.96 25.78
C ILE A 372 -3.41 -19.72 25.28
N MET A 373 -3.02 -18.57 25.83
CA MET A 373 -3.32 -17.24 25.29
C MET A 373 -2.03 -16.41 25.27
N THR A 374 -1.87 -15.56 24.28
CA THR A 374 -0.80 -14.55 24.26
C THR A 374 -1.14 -13.36 25.17
N THR A 375 -0.20 -12.46 25.44
CA THR A 375 -0.53 -11.21 26.14
C THR A 375 -1.50 -10.36 25.33
N ALA A 376 -1.39 -10.39 23.99
CA ALA A 376 -2.32 -9.72 23.07
C ALA A 376 -3.74 -10.32 23.14
N ASP A 377 -3.87 -11.64 23.27
CA ASP A 377 -5.17 -12.28 23.50
C ASP A 377 -5.79 -11.85 24.84
N MET A 378 -4.97 -11.79 25.89
CA MET A 378 -5.43 -11.34 27.20
C MET A 378 -5.94 -9.89 27.16
N ALA A 379 -5.48 -9.06 26.23
CA ALA A 379 -5.99 -7.71 26.01
C ALA A 379 -7.48 -7.73 25.62
N MET A 380 -7.93 -8.71 24.83
CA MET A 380 -9.33 -8.87 24.43
C MET A 380 -10.27 -9.07 25.63
N ARG A 381 -9.74 -9.65 26.71
CA ARG A 381 -10.46 -9.85 27.97
C ARG A 381 -10.28 -8.71 28.96
N MET A 382 -9.12 -8.06 28.99
CA MET A 382 -8.76 -7.16 30.09
C MET A 382 -8.99 -5.68 29.77
N ASP A 383 -8.92 -5.26 28.51
CA ASP A 383 -9.24 -3.89 28.10
C ASP A 383 -10.76 -3.63 28.20
N PRO A 384 -11.21 -2.54 28.86
CA PRO A 384 -12.64 -2.31 29.07
C PRO A 384 -13.50 -2.13 27.81
N ALA A 385 -12.92 -1.78 26.67
CA ALA A 385 -13.65 -1.65 25.41
C ALA A 385 -13.67 -3.00 24.67
N TYR A 386 -12.52 -3.67 24.54
CA TYR A 386 -12.44 -4.99 23.92
C TYR A 386 -13.20 -6.06 24.71
N GLU A 387 -13.22 -5.99 26.04
CA GLU A 387 -13.93 -6.95 26.88
C GLU A 387 -15.43 -6.93 26.61
N LYS A 388 -16.01 -5.74 26.44
CA LYS A 388 -17.44 -5.58 26.13
C LYS A 388 -17.78 -6.19 24.78
N ILE A 389 -16.95 -5.92 23.77
CA ILE A 389 -17.11 -6.49 22.42
C ILE A 389 -16.93 -8.01 22.46
N SER A 390 -15.90 -8.49 23.15
CA SER A 390 -15.60 -9.92 23.30
C SER A 390 -16.74 -10.67 24.00
N ARG A 391 -17.31 -10.12 25.08
CA ARG A 391 -18.49 -10.70 25.72
C ARG A 391 -19.73 -10.64 24.85
N HIS A 392 -19.88 -9.57 24.08
CA HIS A 392 -20.99 -9.43 23.14
C HIS A 392 -20.92 -10.50 22.06
N PHE A 393 -19.76 -10.69 21.43
CA PHE A 393 -19.52 -11.78 20.49
C PHE A 393 -19.68 -13.17 21.12
N HIS A 394 -19.19 -13.36 22.34
CA HIS A 394 -19.39 -14.63 23.06
C HIS A 394 -20.87 -14.96 23.26
N ALA A 395 -21.70 -13.97 23.57
CA ALA A 395 -23.14 -14.13 23.73
C ALA A 395 -23.92 -14.19 22.40
N ASN A 396 -23.32 -13.71 21.30
CA ASN A 396 -23.96 -13.59 19.97
C ASN A 396 -23.06 -14.19 18.87
N PRO A 397 -22.94 -15.53 18.78
CA PRO A 397 -22.06 -16.20 17.82
C PRO A 397 -22.31 -15.86 16.35
N ASP A 398 -23.57 -15.67 15.95
CA ASP A 398 -23.93 -15.33 14.58
C ASP A 398 -23.42 -13.94 14.19
N GLU A 399 -23.43 -12.99 15.13
CA GLU A 399 -22.93 -11.64 14.91
C GLU A 399 -21.40 -11.61 14.87
N PHE A 400 -20.75 -12.41 15.73
CA PHE A 400 -19.31 -12.63 15.65
C PHE A 400 -18.90 -13.19 14.28
N ALA A 401 -19.63 -14.20 13.79
CA ALA A 401 -19.35 -14.79 12.49
C ALA A 401 -19.49 -13.77 11.34
N ASP A 402 -20.55 -12.94 11.34
CA ASP A 402 -20.71 -11.88 10.33
C ASP A 402 -19.62 -10.81 10.42
N ALA A 403 -19.30 -10.35 11.64
CA ALA A 403 -18.24 -9.37 11.88
C ALA A 403 -16.87 -9.89 11.40
N PHE A 404 -16.52 -11.13 11.73
CA PHE A 404 -15.27 -11.74 11.26
C PHE A 404 -15.26 -11.93 9.75
N ALA A 405 -16.38 -12.34 9.13
CA ALA A 405 -16.47 -12.54 7.68
C ALA A 405 -16.21 -11.23 6.92
N ARG A 406 -16.82 -10.13 7.40
CA ARG A 406 -16.67 -8.79 6.83
C ARG A 406 -15.29 -8.21 7.08
N ALA A 407 -14.76 -8.33 8.29
CA ALA A 407 -13.42 -7.84 8.63
C ALA A 407 -12.32 -8.62 7.89
N TRP A 408 -12.45 -9.94 7.75
CA TRP A 408 -11.55 -10.78 6.94
C TRP A 408 -11.57 -10.38 5.46
N PHE A 409 -12.77 -10.14 4.90
CA PHE A 409 -12.89 -9.67 3.52
C PHE A 409 -12.26 -8.28 3.33
N LYS A 410 -12.55 -7.34 4.24
CA LYS A 410 -11.93 -6.01 4.25
C LYS A 410 -10.41 -6.10 4.31
N LEU A 411 -9.86 -6.83 5.27
CA LEU A 411 -8.42 -7.07 5.41
C LEU A 411 -7.81 -7.51 4.09
N THR A 412 -8.36 -8.57 3.52
CA THR A 412 -7.76 -9.24 2.38
C THR A 412 -7.94 -8.49 1.06
N HIS A 413 -8.80 -7.46 1.01
CA HIS A 413 -9.14 -6.72 -0.22
C HIS A 413 -8.94 -5.20 -0.10
N ARG A 414 -8.48 -4.68 1.05
CA ARG A 414 -8.35 -3.24 1.36
C ARG A 414 -7.51 -2.48 0.33
N ASP A 415 -6.52 -3.13 -0.26
CA ASP A 415 -5.55 -2.58 -1.21
C ASP A 415 -5.84 -2.93 -2.67
N MET A 416 -7.00 -3.54 -2.94
CA MET A 416 -7.45 -3.82 -4.29
C MET A 416 -8.11 -2.62 -4.98
N GLY A 417 -8.36 -1.51 -4.28
CA GLY A 417 -9.06 -0.36 -4.84
C GLY A 417 -10.53 -0.66 -5.18
N PRO A 418 -11.10 0.03 -6.19
CA PRO A 418 -12.51 -0.09 -6.54
C PRO A 418 -12.94 -1.50 -6.92
N LYS A 419 -14.19 -1.85 -6.60
CA LYS A 419 -14.80 -3.16 -6.90
C LYS A 419 -14.79 -3.53 -8.39
N ALA A 420 -14.67 -2.55 -9.30
CA ALA A 420 -14.47 -2.79 -10.73
C ALA A 420 -13.24 -3.67 -11.04
N ARG A 421 -12.25 -3.72 -10.13
CA ARG A 421 -11.06 -4.57 -10.25
C ARG A 421 -11.24 -6.01 -9.78
N TYR A 422 -12.38 -6.34 -9.16
CA TYR A 422 -12.56 -7.60 -8.46
C TYR A 422 -13.06 -8.65 -9.47
N LEU A 423 -12.36 -9.77 -9.54
CA LEU A 423 -12.59 -10.82 -10.54
C LEU A 423 -13.05 -12.12 -9.87
N GLY A 424 -13.86 -12.90 -10.60
CA GLY A 424 -14.24 -14.25 -10.20
C GLY A 424 -15.69 -14.37 -9.72
N PRO A 425 -16.15 -15.62 -9.49
CA PRO A 425 -17.56 -15.91 -9.26
C PRO A 425 -18.06 -15.63 -7.84
N GLU A 426 -17.16 -15.32 -6.90
CA GLU A 426 -17.47 -15.17 -5.46
C GLU A 426 -17.33 -13.72 -4.96
N VAL A 427 -17.27 -12.75 -5.88
CA VAL A 427 -17.24 -11.32 -5.52
C VAL A 427 -18.56 -10.97 -4.82
N PRO A 428 -18.53 -10.46 -3.57
CA PRO A 428 -19.75 -10.10 -2.85
C PRO A 428 -20.58 -9.07 -3.60
N ALA A 429 -21.90 -9.24 -3.60
CA ALA A 429 -22.81 -8.31 -4.28
C ALA A 429 -22.90 -6.95 -3.56
N GLU A 430 -22.78 -6.93 -2.23
CA GLU A 430 -22.80 -5.71 -1.42
C GLU A 430 -21.60 -4.80 -1.75
N ASP A 431 -21.85 -3.49 -1.85
CA ASP A 431 -20.79 -2.48 -1.93
C ASP A 431 -20.47 -2.01 -0.51
N LEU A 432 -19.21 -2.12 -0.12
CA LEU A 432 -18.76 -1.76 1.22
C LEU A 432 -18.11 -0.38 1.19
N ILE A 433 -18.37 0.45 2.20
CA ILE A 433 -17.93 1.85 2.22
C ILE A 433 -16.41 2.00 2.04
N TRP A 434 -15.61 1.08 2.58
CA TRP A 434 -14.15 1.11 2.48
C TRP A 434 -13.62 0.84 1.07
N GLN A 435 -14.47 0.36 0.14
CA GLN A 435 -14.16 0.20 -1.29
C GLN A 435 -14.25 1.52 -2.07
N ASP A 436 -14.63 2.61 -1.39
CA ASP A 436 -14.86 3.93 -1.96
C ASP A 436 -15.80 3.86 -3.19
N PRO A 437 -17.01 3.26 -3.06
CA PRO A 437 -17.87 2.94 -4.20
C PRO A 437 -18.29 4.17 -4.99
N VAL A 438 -18.50 4.01 -6.29
CA VAL A 438 -19.08 5.03 -7.18
C VAL A 438 -20.31 4.43 -7.85
N PRO A 439 -21.37 5.22 -8.15
CA PRO A 439 -22.55 4.68 -8.81
C PRO A 439 -22.20 4.19 -10.22
N ALA A 440 -22.90 3.15 -10.68
CA ALA A 440 -22.76 2.68 -12.06
C ALA A 440 -23.30 3.73 -13.05
N VAL A 441 -22.80 3.69 -14.29
CA VAL A 441 -23.35 4.49 -15.39
C VAL A 441 -24.72 3.94 -15.79
N ASP A 442 -25.77 4.77 -15.72
CA ASP A 442 -27.16 4.41 -16.04
C ASP A 442 -27.72 5.18 -17.26
N HIS A 443 -26.87 5.90 -17.98
CA HIS A 443 -27.22 6.74 -19.13
C HIS A 443 -26.26 6.55 -20.31
N PRO A 444 -26.66 6.91 -21.55
CA PRO A 444 -25.73 6.97 -22.67
C PRO A 444 -24.58 7.96 -22.39
N LEU A 445 -23.35 7.55 -22.77
CA LEU A 445 -22.15 8.39 -22.65
C LEU A 445 -22.07 9.41 -23.78
N VAL A 446 -21.38 10.52 -23.52
CA VAL A 446 -21.06 11.55 -24.52
C VAL A 446 -20.18 11.00 -25.64
N GLY A 447 -20.51 11.34 -26.89
CA GLY A 447 -19.69 11.01 -28.06
C GLY A 447 -18.69 12.12 -28.42
N GLU A 448 -17.91 11.92 -29.49
CA GLU A 448 -16.88 12.90 -29.93
C GLU A 448 -17.46 14.30 -30.23
N ALA A 449 -18.65 14.36 -30.84
CA ALA A 449 -19.31 15.63 -31.13
C ALA A 449 -19.74 16.36 -29.86
N ASP A 450 -20.24 15.62 -28.86
CA ASP A 450 -20.63 16.15 -27.56
C ASP A 450 -19.40 16.66 -26.80
N ILE A 451 -18.32 15.88 -26.79
CA ILE A 451 -17.03 16.26 -26.19
C ILE A 451 -16.51 17.55 -26.82
N THR A 452 -16.54 17.65 -28.16
CA THR A 452 -16.12 18.87 -28.88
C THR A 452 -16.96 20.07 -28.48
N ALA A 453 -18.29 19.91 -28.38
CA ALA A 453 -19.18 20.98 -27.95
C ALA A 453 -18.94 21.39 -26.49
N LEU A 454 -18.76 20.43 -25.58
CA LEU A 454 -18.46 20.68 -24.18
C LEU A 454 -17.12 21.39 -24.00
N LYS A 455 -16.06 20.98 -24.72
CA LYS A 455 -14.77 21.69 -24.73
C LYS A 455 -14.93 23.15 -25.16
N ALA A 456 -15.74 23.40 -26.20
CA ALA A 456 -15.99 24.76 -26.68
C ALA A 456 -16.75 25.62 -25.67
N GLU A 457 -17.69 25.05 -24.92
CA GLU A 457 -18.40 25.77 -23.84
C GLU A 457 -17.50 26.04 -22.64
N ILE A 458 -16.69 25.05 -22.22
CA ILE A 458 -15.69 25.24 -21.17
C ILE A 458 -14.70 26.34 -21.56
N ALA A 459 -14.20 26.35 -22.79
CA ALA A 459 -13.28 27.37 -23.28
C ALA A 459 -13.88 28.80 -23.26
N LYS A 460 -15.20 28.93 -23.32
CA LYS A 460 -15.93 30.22 -23.27
C LYS A 460 -16.41 30.59 -21.87
N SER A 461 -16.23 29.71 -20.89
CA SER A 461 -16.78 29.87 -19.52
C SER A 461 -16.14 31.00 -18.72
N GLY A 462 -14.97 31.50 -19.16
CA GLY A 462 -14.18 32.49 -18.44
C GLY A 462 -13.30 31.92 -17.32
N LEU A 463 -13.26 30.59 -17.16
CA LEU A 463 -12.27 29.94 -16.31
C LEU A 463 -10.86 30.13 -16.89
N SER A 464 -9.89 30.41 -16.03
CA SER A 464 -8.49 30.52 -16.44
C SER A 464 -7.87 29.13 -16.66
N VAL A 465 -6.77 29.07 -17.43
CA VAL A 465 -5.95 27.84 -17.59
C VAL A 465 -5.59 27.26 -16.21
N GLN A 466 -5.17 28.13 -15.29
CA GLN A 466 -4.77 27.76 -13.93
C GLN A 466 -5.93 27.15 -13.14
N ASP A 467 -7.14 27.70 -13.25
CA ASP A 467 -8.32 27.18 -12.56
C ASP A 467 -8.69 25.78 -13.08
N MET A 468 -8.67 25.60 -14.40
CA MET A 468 -9.00 24.33 -15.05
C MET A 468 -7.97 23.24 -14.76
N VAL A 469 -6.69 23.53 -14.98
CA VAL A 469 -5.58 22.60 -14.75
C VAL A 469 -5.44 22.28 -13.26
N GLY A 470 -5.47 23.30 -12.39
CA GLY A 470 -5.35 23.13 -10.95
C GLY A 470 -6.48 22.30 -10.34
N THR A 471 -7.72 22.49 -10.78
CA THR A 471 -8.88 21.71 -10.29
C THR A 471 -8.83 20.26 -10.77
N ALA A 472 -8.48 20.02 -12.03
CA ALA A 472 -8.35 18.67 -12.56
C ALA A 472 -7.20 17.91 -11.88
N TRP A 473 -6.06 18.57 -11.69
CA TRP A 473 -4.93 18.01 -10.94
C TRP A 473 -5.30 17.70 -9.49
N ALA A 474 -5.94 18.64 -8.79
CA ALA A 474 -6.38 18.46 -7.40
C ALA A 474 -7.29 17.24 -7.24
N SER A 475 -8.15 16.96 -8.24
CA SER A 475 -9.03 15.80 -8.25
C SER A 475 -8.24 14.49 -8.48
N ALA A 476 -7.49 14.43 -9.60
CA ALA A 476 -6.80 13.22 -10.02
C ALA A 476 -5.60 12.83 -9.14
N SER A 477 -4.86 13.82 -8.65
CA SER A 477 -3.63 13.59 -7.85
C SER A 477 -3.89 13.02 -6.47
N THR A 478 -5.15 12.84 -6.03
CA THR A 478 -5.45 12.05 -4.84
C THR A 478 -5.18 10.56 -5.04
N PHE A 479 -5.06 10.11 -6.29
CA PHE A 479 -4.73 8.73 -6.60
C PHE A 479 -3.40 8.29 -5.98
N ARG A 480 -3.37 7.04 -5.51
CA ARG A 480 -2.15 6.32 -5.15
C ARG A 480 -2.24 4.86 -5.60
N GLY A 481 -1.22 4.40 -6.33
CA GLY A 481 -1.18 3.07 -6.94
C GLY A 481 -0.95 1.93 -5.95
N SER A 482 -0.47 2.25 -4.74
CA SER A 482 -0.25 1.32 -3.64
C SER A 482 -1.54 0.56 -3.29
N ASP A 483 -2.60 1.27 -2.90
CA ASP A 483 -3.93 0.71 -2.60
C ASP A 483 -5.02 1.07 -3.61
N LYS A 484 -4.67 1.81 -4.66
CA LYS A 484 -5.54 2.18 -5.79
C LYS A 484 -6.75 3.03 -5.36
N ARG A 485 -6.62 3.74 -4.24
CA ARG A 485 -7.59 4.72 -3.76
C ARG A 485 -7.36 6.10 -4.39
N GLY A 486 -8.36 6.96 -4.27
CA GLY A 486 -8.35 8.32 -4.83
C GLY A 486 -8.53 8.33 -6.35
N GLY A 487 -8.27 9.49 -6.96
CA GLY A 487 -8.49 9.74 -8.38
C GLY A 487 -9.68 10.67 -8.65
N ALA A 488 -9.92 10.93 -9.95
CA ALA A 488 -10.92 11.88 -10.40
C ALA A 488 -12.34 11.31 -10.52
N ASN A 489 -12.48 9.99 -10.64
CA ASN A 489 -13.76 9.30 -10.66
C ASN A 489 -14.47 9.46 -9.31
N GLY A 490 -15.79 9.62 -9.35
CA GLY A 490 -16.60 9.99 -8.19
C GLY A 490 -16.70 11.50 -7.96
N ALA A 491 -15.88 12.34 -8.61
CA ALA A 491 -15.81 13.79 -8.36
C ALA A 491 -15.76 14.15 -6.87
N ARG A 492 -15.02 13.35 -6.08
CA ARG A 492 -14.98 13.50 -4.62
C ARG A 492 -14.36 14.81 -4.15
N ILE A 493 -13.64 15.51 -5.03
CA ILE A 493 -13.16 16.87 -4.78
C ILE A 493 -14.29 17.85 -4.39
N ARG A 494 -15.54 17.60 -4.80
CA ARG A 494 -16.71 18.42 -4.40
C ARG A 494 -17.31 18.07 -3.04
N LEU A 495 -16.87 16.96 -2.43
CA LEU A 495 -17.40 16.41 -1.19
C LEU A 495 -16.43 16.66 -0.03
N ALA A 496 -16.93 16.54 1.20
CA ALA A 496 -16.04 16.49 2.36
C ALA A 496 -15.22 15.18 2.36
N PRO A 497 -13.94 15.21 2.77
CA PRO A 497 -13.21 16.37 3.25
C PRO A 497 -12.52 17.18 2.13
N GLN A 498 -12.42 16.65 0.90
CA GLN A 498 -11.56 17.21 -0.15
C GLN A 498 -11.89 18.66 -0.55
N LYS A 499 -13.17 19.03 -0.52
CA LYS A 499 -13.63 20.39 -0.84
C LYS A 499 -13.10 21.45 0.14
N ASP A 500 -12.71 21.03 1.34
CA ASP A 500 -12.28 21.91 2.44
C ASP A 500 -10.76 21.87 2.66
N TRP A 501 -10.01 21.07 1.90
CA TRP A 501 -8.55 21.00 2.02
C TRP A 501 -7.90 22.32 1.59
N GLU A 502 -6.95 22.81 2.39
CA GLU A 502 -6.26 24.09 2.15
C GLU A 502 -5.60 24.13 0.76
N VAL A 503 -4.92 23.05 0.39
CA VAL A 503 -4.25 22.87 -0.91
C VAL A 503 -5.20 23.00 -2.11
N ASN A 504 -6.49 22.72 -1.91
CA ASN A 504 -7.51 22.78 -2.95
C ASN A 504 -8.18 24.16 -3.06
N GLN A 505 -7.79 25.12 -2.21
CA GLN A 505 -8.26 26.51 -2.27
C GLN A 505 -9.79 26.59 -2.32
N PRO A 506 -10.51 26.27 -1.22
CA PRO A 506 -11.95 26.00 -1.21
C PRO A 506 -12.81 27.07 -1.91
N ASP A 507 -12.50 28.36 -1.75
CA ASP A 507 -13.24 29.44 -2.40
C ASP A 507 -13.06 29.45 -3.94
N GLN A 508 -11.83 29.21 -4.42
CA GLN A 508 -11.54 29.08 -5.84
C GLN A 508 -12.22 27.82 -6.40
N LEU A 509 -12.06 26.69 -5.72
CA LEU A 509 -12.65 25.41 -6.11
C LEU A 509 -14.17 25.52 -6.23
N ALA A 510 -14.86 26.10 -5.23
CA ALA A 510 -16.30 26.28 -5.24
C ALA A 510 -16.77 27.09 -6.46
N LYS A 511 -16.02 28.14 -6.84
CA LYS A 511 -16.31 28.91 -8.05
C LYS A 511 -16.15 28.08 -9.33
N VAL A 512 -15.07 27.31 -9.44
CA VAL A 512 -14.84 26.44 -10.62
C VAL A 512 -15.93 25.39 -10.74
N LEU A 513 -16.22 24.68 -9.65
CA LEU A 513 -17.26 23.65 -9.61
C LEU A 513 -18.63 24.22 -9.96
N SER A 514 -18.98 25.41 -9.47
CA SER A 514 -20.25 26.07 -9.82
C SER A 514 -20.38 26.37 -11.32
N VAL A 515 -19.28 26.75 -11.99
CA VAL A 515 -19.28 26.98 -13.44
C VAL A 515 -19.44 25.66 -14.20
N LEU A 516 -18.69 24.63 -13.80
CA LEU A 516 -18.77 23.30 -14.43
C LEU A 516 -20.14 22.64 -14.22
N ASP A 517 -20.74 22.79 -13.04
CA ASP A 517 -22.12 22.35 -12.77
C ASP A 517 -23.12 23.07 -13.68
N GLY A 518 -22.98 24.37 -13.91
CA GLY A 518 -23.83 25.11 -14.84
C GLY A 518 -23.74 24.56 -16.28
N ILE A 519 -22.53 24.21 -16.74
CA ILE A 519 -22.31 23.57 -18.05
C ILE A 519 -22.92 22.17 -18.06
N ARG A 520 -22.73 21.39 -17.00
CA ARG A 520 -23.30 20.04 -16.83
C ARG A 520 -24.82 20.09 -16.96
N ASP A 521 -25.46 20.94 -16.20
CA ASP A 521 -26.92 21.03 -16.11
C ASP A 521 -27.50 21.49 -17.45
N ALA A 522 -26.85 22.46 -18.11
CA ALA A 522 -27.24 22.93 -19.44
C ALA A 522 -27.09 21.84 -20.52
N PHE A 523 -26.06 21.00 -20.46
CA PHE A 523 -25.90 19.85 -21.36
C PHE A 523 -26.94 18.77 -21.06
N ASN A 524 -27.06 18.38 -19.80
CA ASN A 524 -27.94 17.30 -19.33
C ASN A 524 -29.43 17.63 -19.55
N ALA A 525 -29.83 18.90 -19.61
CA ALA A 525 -31.20 19.28 -19.94
C ALA A 525 -31.63 18.96 -21.38
N LYS A 526 -30.68 18.70 -22.31
CA LYS A 526 -30.97 18.57 -23.75
C LYS A 526 -31.48 17.20 -24.19
N GLY A 527 -31.27 16.15 -23.40
CA GLY A 527 -31.65 14.79 -23.84
C GLY A 527 -31.23 13.69 -22.88
N ALA A 528 -31.24 12.45 -23.40
CA ALA A 528 -30.92 11.24 -22.63
C ALA A 528 -29.42 11.07 -22.37
N THR A 529 -28.54 11.48 -23.29
CA THR A 529 -27.09 11.52 -23.07
C THR A 529 -26.77 12.52 -21.97
N LYS A 530 -25.96 12.10 -20.99
CA LYS A 530 -25.53 12.94 -19.87
C LYS A 530 -24.01 12.97 -19.76
N VAL A 531 -23.51 14.01 -19.11
CA VAL A 531 -22.12 14.13 -18.65
C VAL A 531 -22.12 14.28 -17.13
N SER A 532 -21.19 13.60 -16.46
CA SER A 532 -20.96 13.73 -15.02
C SER A 532 -20.10 14.95 -14.71
N LEU A 533 -20.13 15.42 -13.46
CA LEU A 533 -19.20 16.46 -13.03
C LEU A 533 -17.75 15.92 -13.00
N ALA A 534 -17.54 14.65 -12.65
CA ALA A 534 -16.24 14.00 -12.70
C ALA A 534 -15.59 14.08 -14.09
N ASP A 535 -16.36 13.78 -15.14
CA ASP A 535 -15.89 13.92 -16.52
C ASP A 535 -15.64 15.38 -16.90
N LEU A 536 -16.50 16.32 -16.47
CA LEU A 536 -16.29 17.74 -16.78
C LEU A 536 -15.08 18.35 -16.10
N ILE A 537 -14.73 17.93 -14.88
CA ILE A 537 -13.50 18.38 -14.19
C ILE A 537 -12.28 17.98 -15.01
N VAL A 538 -12.19 16.71 -15.41
CA VAL A 538 -11.06 16.21 -16.23
C VAL A 538 -11.06 16.85 -17.61
N LEU A 539 -12.23 16.95 -18.26
CA LEU A 539 -12.36 17.56 -19.57
C LEU A 539 -11.96 19.04 -19.54
N ALA A 540 -12.28 19.77 -18.47
CA ALA A 540 -11.86 21.15 -18.29
C ALA A 540 -10.35 21.26 -18.14
N GLY A 541 -9.73 20.40 -17.34
CA GLY A 541 -8.26 20.30 -17.26
C GLY A 541 -7.62 20.09 -18.63
N ASN A 542 -8.17 19.17 -19.44
CA ASN A 542 -7.71 18.94 -20.81
C ASN A 542 -7.83 20.19 -21.68
N VAL A 543 -8.95 20.93 -21.60
CA VAL A 543 -9.11 22.22 -22.31
C VAL A 543 -8.05 23.23 -21.86
N GLY A 544 -7.76 23.31 -20.56
CA GLY A 544 -6.70 24.16 -20.02
C GLY A 544 -5.32 23.83 -20.61
N VAL A 545 -4.96 22.54 -20.69
CA VAL A 545 -3.70 22.09 -21.30
C VAL A 545 -3.65 22.39 -22.80
N GLU A 546 -4.74 22.13 -23.54
CA GLU A 546 -4.83 22.44 -24.98
C GLU A 546 -4.67 23.95 -25.25
N GLN A 547 -5.31 24.79 -24.42
CA GLN A 547 -5.15 26.24 -24.50
C GLN A 547 -3.72 26.69 -24.18
N ALA A 548 -3.10 26.10 -23.16
CA ALA A 548 -1.74 26.41 -22.76
C ALA A 548 -0.71 26.02 -23.83
N ALA A 549 -0.84 24.82 -24.41
CA ALA A 549 -0.01 24.35 -25.52
C ALA A 549 -0.14 25.28 -26.73
N LYS A 550 -1.37 25.68 -27.07
CA LYS A 550 -1.63 26.62 -28.16
C LYS A 550 -1.02 27.99 -27.91
N ALA A 551 -1.07 28.48 -26.66
CA ALA A 551 -0.38 29.71 -26.27
C ALA A 551 1.16 29.59 -26.35
N GLY A 552 1.70 28.38 -26.18
CA GLY A 552 3.09 28.02 -26.44
C GLY A 552 3.44 27.83 -27.92
N GLY A 553 2.45 27.88 -28.82
CA GLY A 553 2.62 27.75 -30.27
C GLY A 553 2.47 26.33 -30.83
N ILE A 554 2.02 25.37 -30.02
CA ILE A 554 1.82 23.98 -30.42
C ILE A 554 0.34 23.61 -30.33
N ASP A 555 -0.24 23.17 -31.44
CA ASP A 555 -1.59 22.62 -31.45
C ASP A 555 -1.55 21.14 -31.07
N VAL A 556 -2.33 20.75 -30.08
CA VAL A 556 -2.37 19.38 -29.57
C VAL A 556 -3.80 19.05 -29.13
N THR A 557 -4.16 17.77 -29.26
CA THR A 557 -5.39 17.24 -28.67
C THR A 557 -5.02 16.37 -27.49
N VAL A 558 -5.60 16.66 -26.33
CA VAL A 558 -5.45 15.82 -25.15
C VAL A 558 -6.51 14.71 -25.20
N PRO A 559 -6.12 13.42 -25.15
CA PRO A 559 -7.05 12.30 -25.11
C PRO A 559 -8.05 12.43 -23.96
N PHE A 560 -9.29 12.03 -24.22
CA PHE A 560 -10.34 12.02 -23.22
C PHE A 560 -11.28 10.83 -23.43
N ARG A 561 -11.44 10.01 -22.41
CA ARG A 561 -12.41 8.91 -22.37
C ARG A 561 -13.48 9.25 -21.33
N PRO A 562 -14.77 9.38 -21.70
CA PRO A 562 -15.84 9.61 -20.72
C PRO A 562 -16.15 8.33 -19.94
N GLY A 563 -17.04 8.43 -18.96
CA GLY A 563 -17.58 7.30 -18.19
C GLY A 563 -17.36 7.40 -16.69
N ARG A 564 -16.69 8.45 -16.19
CA ARG A 564 -16.63 8.70 -14.74
C ARG A 564 -18.03 9.03 -14.22
N THR A 565 -18.30 8.66 -12.98
CA THR A 565 -19.58 8.94 -12.30
C THR A 565 -19.38 9.83 -11.08
N ASP A 566 -20.47 10.33 -10.50
CA ASP A 566 -20.47 11.28 -9.40
C ASP A 566 -20.87 10.56 -8.10
N ALA A 567 -19.91 10.30 -7.20
CA ALA A 567 -20.13 9.65 -5.91
C ALA A 567 -20.97 10.52 -4.97
N THR A 568 -21.69 9.92 -4.02
CA THR A 568 -22.44 10.66 -2.99
C THR A 568 -21.65 10.84 -1.69
N ALA A 569 -22.17 11.67 -0.77
CA ALA A 569 -21.58 11.83 0.56
C ALA A 569 -21.63 10.51 1.36
N GLU A 570 -22.71 9.73 1.21
CA GLU A 570 -22.89 8.43 1.86
C GLU A 570 -21.91 7.37 1.32
N GLN A 571 -21.38 7.57 0.11
CA GLN A 571 -20.34 6.73 -0.50
C GLN A 571 -18.92 7.26 -0.23
N THR A 572 -18.77 8.25 0.67
CA THR A 572 -17.49 8.91 0.95
C THR A 572 -17.30 9.03 2.46
N ASP A 573 -16.55 8.09 3.03
CA ASP A 573 -16.15 8.11 4.44
C ASP A 573 -15.10 9.21 4.68
N VAL A 574 -15.45 10.20 5.50
CA VAL A 574 -14.65 11.41 5.70
C VAL A 574 -13.31 11.08 6.34
N GLU A 575 -13.31 10.23 7.37
CA GLU A 575 -12.15 9.78 8.11
C GLU A 575 -11.22 8.96 7.20
N SER A 576 -11.78 8.04 6.41
CA SER A 576 -11.02 7.21 5.46
C SER A 576 -10.39 8.04 4.33
N PHE A 577 -11.00 9.16 3.91
CA PHE A 577 -10.44 10.06 2.91
C PHE A 577 -9.45 11.07 3.47
N ALA A 578 -9.41 11.32 4.78
CA ALA A 578 -8.49 12.27 5.40
C ALA A 578 -7.01 11.91 5.17
N VAL A 579 -6.68 10.62 5.12
CA VAL A 579 -5.31 10.12 4.83
C VAL A 579 -4.84 10.38 3.39
N LEU A 580 -5.73 10.84 2.50
CA LEU A 580 -5.39 11.25 1.14
C LEU A 580 -5.12 12.76 1.03
N GLU A 581 -5.28 13.54 2.12
CA GLU A 581 -4.94 14.96 2.12
C GLU A 581 -3.42 15.10 1.90
N PRO A 582 -2.96 15.77 0.82
CA PRO A 582 -1.54 15.89 0.57
C PRO A 582 -0.91 16.86 1.60
N ILE A 583 0.04 16.34 2.37
CA ILE A 583 0.86 17.16 3.28
C ILE A 583 1.86 18.05 2.54
N ALA A 584 2.23 17.63 1.33
CA ALA A 584 2.98 18.36 0.33
C ALA A 584 2.53 17.92 -1.07
N ASP A 585 2.53 18.86 -2.01
CA ASP A 585 2.26 18.61 -3.42
C ASP A 585 3.25 19.43 -4.25
N GLY A 586 4.38 18.80 -4.61
CA GLY A 586 5.43 19.46 -5.37
C GLY A 586 4.99 19.87 -6.78
N PHE A 587 3.98 19.22 -7.35
CA PHE A 587 3.44 19.59 -8.66
C PHE A 587 2.71 20.94 -8.61
N ARG A 588 2.08 21.26 -7.47
CA ARG A 588 1.47 22.58 -7.19
C ARG A 588 2.34 23.50 -6.30
N ASN A 589 3.59 23.13 -6.04
CA ASN A 589 4.52 23.86 -5.15
C ASN A 589 3.93 24.17 -3.76
N TYR A 590 3.22 23.20 -3.19
CA TYR A 590 2.55 23.32 -1.90
C TYR A 590 3.24 22.47 -0.83
N GLN A 591 3.34 23.02 0.38
CA GLN A 591 3.75 22.29 1.57
C GLN A 591 3.01 22.87 2.78
N LYS A 592 2.24 22.02 3.49
CA LYS A 592 1.36 22.45 4.59
C LYS A 592 2.14 23.03 5.79
N LYS A 593 3.32 22.47 6.07
CA LYS A 593 4.28 22.93 7.11
C LYS A 593 5.67 22.31 6.88
N ALA A 594 6.66 22.74 7.64
CA ALA A 594 7.97 22.09 7.65
C ALA A 594 7.87 20.65 8.19
N TYR A 595 8.60 19.72 7.55
CA TYR A 595 8.71 18.31 7.95
C TYR A 595 10.18 17.94 8.15
N SER A 596 10.43 16.81 8.80
CA SER A 596 11.79 16.23 8.95
C SER A 596 12.34 15.71 7.62
N VAL A 597 11.45 15.33 6.69
CA VAL A 597 11.76 14.89 5.33
C VAL A 597 11.79 16.10 4.40
N SER A 598 12.72 16.11 3.44
CA SER A 598 12.86 17.22 2.50
C SER A 598 11.72 17.26 1.47
N ALA A 599 11.44 18.44 0.92
CA ALA A 599 10.31 18.61 -0.01
C ALA A 599 10.49 17.82 -1.32
N GLU A 600 11.74 17.64 -1.78
CA GLU A 600 12.07 16.83 -2.95
C GLU A 600 11.92 15.32 -2.71
N GLU A 601 12.12 14.85 -1.48
CA GLU A 601 11.82 13.45 -1.11
C GLU A 601 10.30 13.21 -1.13
N LEU A 602 9.52 14.16 -0.59
CA LEU A 602 8.04 14.10 -0.66
C LEU A 602 7.51 14.17 -2.10
N LEU A 603 8.19 14.91 -3.00
CA LEU A 603 7.85 14.92 -4.42
C LEU A 603 8.05 13.54 -5.05
N VAL A 604 9.21 12.91 -4.80
CA VAL A 604 9.53 11.59 -5.36
C VAL A 604 8.61 10.51 -4.80
N ASP A 605 8.32 10.54 -3.49
CA ASP A 605 7.32 9.68 -2.87
C ASP A 605 5.95 9.84 -3.54
N LYS A 606 5.48 11.09 -3.72
CA LYS A 606 4.20 11.34 -4.38
C LYS A 606 4.19 10.88 -5.84
N ALA A 607 5.29 11.08 -6.56
CA ALA A 607 5.43 10.61 -7.94
C ALA A 607 5.36 9.08 -8.03
N GLN A 608 5.95 8.37 -7.06
CA GLN A 608 5.87 6.92 -6.97
C GLN A 608 4.43 6.47 -6.73
N LEU A 609 3.71 7.12 -5.81
CA LEU A 609 2.29 6.84 -5.58
C LEU A 609 1.45 7.09 -6.85
N LEU A 610 1.79 8.08 -7.67
CA LEU A 610 1.13 8.32 -8.96
C LEU A 610 1.59 7.37 -10.08
N THR A 611 2.46 6.40 -9.78
CA THR A 611 3.07 5.44 -10.72
C THR A 611 3.91 6.11 -11.82
N LEU A 612 4.44 7.29 -11.55
CA LEU A 612 5.23 8.07 -12.49
C LEU A 612 6.68 7.60 -12.53
N THR A 613 7.26 7.63 -13.73
CA THR A 613 8.70 7.54 -13.94
C THR A 613 9.37 8.88 -13.66
N ALA A 614 10.70 8.90 -13.45
CA ALA A 614 11.43 10.16 -13.27
C ALA A 614 11.25 11.15 -14.46
N PRO A 615 11.25 10.72 -15.74
CA PRO A 615 10.92 11.60 -16.87
C PRO A 615 9.49 12.17 -16.81
N GLU A 616 8.49 11.33 -16.49
CA GLU A 616 7.09 11.78 -16.38
C GLU A 616 6.91 12.79 -15.23
N MET A 617 7.52 12.55 -14.08
CA MET A 617 7.56 13.51 -12.97
C MET A 617 8.21 14.83 -13.41
N THR A 618 9.35 14.75 -14.10
CA THR A 618 10.10 15.93 -14.56
C THR A 618 9.24 16.79 -15.49
N VAL A 619 8.68 16.19 -16.55
CA VAL A 619 7.88 16.93 -17.53
C VAL A 619 6.64 17.55 -16.89
N LEU A 620 5.97 16.83 -15.97
CA LEU A 620 4.81 17.33 -15.24
C LEU A 620 5.16 18.54 -14.37
N VAL A 621 6.22 18.50 -13.57
CA VAL A 621 6.63 19.65 -12.75
C VAL A 621 6.93 20.85 -13.63
N GLY A 622 7.73 20.69 -14.69
CA GLY A 622 8.07 21.78 -15.59
C GLY A 622 6.85 22.40 -16.28
N GLY A 623 5.91 21.57 -16.76
CA GLY A 623 4.68 22.06 -17.40
C GLY A 623 3.71 22.72 -16.43
N MET A 624 3.56 22.19 -15.22
CA MET A 624 2.73 22.81 -14.18
C MET A 624 3.28 24.19 -13.79
N ARG A 625 4.61 24.37 -13.73
CA ARG A 625 5.24 25.68 -13.52
C ARG A 625 5.04 26.63 -14.69
N ALA A 626 5.24 26.18 -15.94
CA ALA A 626 5.04 27.01 -17.13
C ALA A 626 3.58 27.52 -17.24
N MET A 627 2.61 26.65 -16.90
CA MET A 627 1.19 27.00 -16.85
C MET A 627 0.78 27.83 -15.63
N ASP A 628 1.68 28.11 -14.70
CA ASP A 628 1.41 28.84 -13.45
C ASP A 628 0.31 28.15 -12.60
N ALA A 629 0.37 26.81 -12.51
CA ALA A 629 -0.62 25.98 -11.83
C ALA A 629 -0.31 25.75 -10.34
N ASN A 630 0.42 26.67 -9.70
CA ASN A 630 0.78 26.56 -8.28
C ASN A 630 -0.42 26.82 -7.36
N ALA A 631 -0.45 26.14 -6.21
CA ALA A 631 -1.39 26.43 -5.14
C ALA A 631 -1.20 27.88 -4.65
N GLY A 632 -2.29 28.59 -4.39
CA GLY A 632 -2.26 29.98 -3.94
C GLY A 632 -1.74 30.98 -4.97
N ARG A 633 -1.54 30.56 -6.25
CA ARG A 633 -0.89 31.35 -7.31
C ARG A 633 0.50 31.86 -6.88
N SER A 634 1.24 31.03 -6.13
CA SER A 634 2.62 31.33 -5.77
C SER A 634 3.51 31.46 -7.01
N ALA A 635 4.37 32.47 -7.05
CA ALA A 635 5.32 32.69 -8.15
C ALA A 635 6.57 31.78 -8.08
N HIS A 636 6.72 30.96 -7.03
CA HIS A 636 7.87 30.08 -6.88
C HIS A 636 7.95 29.05 -8.03
N GLY A 637 9.11 29.02 -8.69
CA GLY A 637 9.37 28.11 -9.81
C GLY A 637 8.68 28.49 -11.12
N VAL A 638 7.90 29.57 -11.18
CA VAL A 638 7.29 30.07 -12.43
C VAL A 638 8.36 30.84 -13.21
N LEU A 639 9.32 30.10 -13.76
CA LEU A 639 10.49 30.64 -14.46
C LEU A 639 10.15 30.93 -15.93
N THR A 640 9.21 31.83 -16.17
CA THR A 640 8.78 32.24 -17.52
C THR A 640 8.22 33.66 -17.54
N ASP A 641 8.38 34.36 -18.66
CA ASP A 641 7.74 35.65 -18.94
C ASP A 641 6.37 35.50 -19.64
N ARG A 642 5.92 34.25 -19.88
CA ARG A 642 4.64 33.93 -20.53
C ARG A 642 3.83 32.93 -19.68
N PRO A 643 3.53 33.25 -18.40
CA PRO A 643 2.82 32.34 -17.52
C PRO A 643 1.46 31.93 -18.12
N GLY A 644 1.14 30.64 -18.04
CA GLY A 644 -0.05 30.06 -18.65
C GLY A 644 0.17 29.45 -20.05
N ALA A 645 1.34 29.65 -20.67
CA ALA A 645 1.74 28.93 -21.88
C ALA A 645 2.54 27.68 -21.51
N LEU A 646 2.21 26.53 -22.11
CA LEU A 646 2.95 25.28 -21.90
C LEU A 646 4.21 25.29 -22.77
N THR A 647 5.36 25.60 -22.15
CA THR A 647 6.65 25.79 -22.81
C THR A 647 7.77 25.15 -22.00
N THR A 648 8.96 25.02 -22.60
CA THR A 648 10.17 24.53 -21.96
C THR A 648 10.84 25.58 -21.04
N ASP A 649 10.24 26.76 -20.89
CA ASP A 649 10.85 27.93 -20.24
C ASP A 649 11.33 27.63 -18.80
N PHE A 650 10.63 26.76 -18.05
CA PHE A 650 11.05 26.33 -16.72
C PHE A 650 12.47 25.77 -16.75
N PHE A 651 12.76 24.80 -17.62
CA PHE A 651 14.06 24.14 -17.69
C PHE A 651 15.13 25.05 -18.29
N VAL A 652 14.79 25.80 -19.34
CA VAL A 652 15.70 26.76 -19.98
C VAL A 652 16.18 27.79 -18.96
N ASN A 653 15.27 28.38 -18.19
CA ASN A 653 15.61 29.41 -17.21
C ASN A 653 16.24 28.85 -15.92
N LEU A 654 15.90 27.62 -15.54
CA LEU A 654 16.53 26.93 -14.41
C LEU A 654 18.03 26.69 -14.67
N LEU A 655 18.37 26.29 -15.90
CA LEU A 655 19.73 25.93 -16.31
C LEU A 655 20.56 27.13 -16.83
N ASP A 656 19.96 28.32 -16.96
CA ASP A 656 20.66 29.54 -17.35
C ASP A 656 21.74 29.93 -16.33
N MET A 657 23.01 29.78 -16.72
CA MET A 657 24.17 30.17 -15.91
C MET A 657 24.30 31.68 -15.70
N GLY A 658 23.56 32.49 -16.46
CA GLY A 658 23.35 33.91 -16.20
C GLY A 658 22.60 34.18 -14.89
N THR A 659 21.94 33.17 -14.32
CA THR A 659 21.29 33.22 -13.00
C THR A 659 22.20 32.59 -11.94
N VAL A 660 22.21 33.16 -10.73
CA VAL A 660 22.83 32.59 -9.53
C VAL A 660 21.77 32.41 -8.46
N TRP A 661 21.70 31.21 -7.87
CA TRP A 661 20.73 30.85 -6.85
C TRP A 661 21.35 30.96 -5.45
N ALA A 662 20.60 31.54 -4.52
CA ALA A 662 20.98 31.60 -3.11
C ALA A 662 19.74 31.36 -2.23
N PRO A 663 19.87 30.68 -1.09
CA PRO A 663 18.76 30.49 -0.16
C PRO A 663 18.35 31.83 0.46
N THR A 664 17.05 31.98 0.74
CA THR A 664 16.49 33.14 1.44
C THR A 664 16.31 32.93 2.94
N ASP A 665 16.53 31.69 3.41
CA ASP A 665 16.43 31.28 4.80
C ASP A 665 17.51 30.25 5.16
N ASP A 666 17.78 30.07 6.47
CA ASP A 666 18.78 29.11 6.96
C ASP A 666 18.40 27.65 6.70
N ALA A 667 17.10 27.37 6.57
CA ALA A 667 16.59 26.03 6.26
C ALA A 667 16.77 25.67 4.78
N ALA A 668 17.21 26.61 3.95
CA ALA A 668 17.26 26.50 2.49
C ALA A 668 15.97 25.91 1.91
N SER A 669 14.82 26.44 2.37
CA SER A 669 13.49 26.04 1.91
C SER A 669 13.04 26.83 0.68
N THR A 670 13.42 28.10 0.63
CA THR A 670 13.16 29.03 -0.46
C THR A 670 14.45 29.66 -1.00
N PHE A 671 14.44 30.07 -2.26
CA PHE A 671 15.63 30.55 -2.98
C PHE A 671 15.30 31.72 -3.90
N GLU A 672 16.27 32.63 -4.03
CA GLU A 672 16.27 33.70 -5.03
C GLU A 672 17.25 33.39 -6.15
N GLY A 673 16.76 33.48 -7.39
CA GLY A 673 17.57 33.46 -8.60
C GLY A 673 17.88 34.89 -9.02
N ARG A 674 19.15 35.31 -8.92
CA ARG A 674 19.61 36.67 -9.27
C ARG A 674 20.38 36.67 -10.57
N ASP A 675 20.19 37.71 -11.38
CA ASP A 675 21.05 37.97 -12.53
C ASP A 675 22.50 38.14 -12.05
N ARG A 676 23.40 37.33 -12.58
CA ARG A 676 24.80 37.26 -12.14
C ARG A 676 25.57 38.56 -12.36
N LYS A 677 25.19 39.38 -13.35
CA LYS A 677 25.89 40.63 -13.68
C LYS A 677 25.39 41.81 -12.86
N THR A 678 24.09 41.88 -12.62
CA THR A 678 23.41 43.03 -12.03
C THR A 678 22.98 42.82 -10.58
N GLY A 679 22.94 41.56 -10.12
CA GLY A 679 22.47 41.18 -8.78
C GLY A 679 20.95 41.30 -8.58
N LYS A 680 20.20 41.72 -9.61
CA LYS A 680 18.74 41.86 -9.55
C LYS A 680 18.07 40.50 -9.44
N ILE A 681 17.06 40.39 -8.58
CA ILE A 681 16.23 39.18 -8.50
C ILE A 681 15.49 39.03 -9.82
N LYS A 682 15.67 37.87 -10.47
CA LYS A 682 14.92 37.43 -11.65
C LYS A 682 13.76 36.53 -11.21
N TRP A 683 14.06 35.57 -10.34
CA TRP A 683 13.17 34.46 -10.01
C TRP A 683 13.17 34.13 -8.53
N THR A 684 12.13 33.43 -8.09
CA THR A 684 12.11 32.74 -6.80
C THR A 684 11.73 31.28 -7.01
N ALA A 685 12.19 30.40 -6.13
CA ALA A 685 12.01 28.96 -6.26
C ALA A 685 12.01 28.26 -4.89
N THR A 686 11.49 27.04 -4.84
CA THR A 686 11.61 26.14 -3.69
C THR A 686 12.61 25.02 -3.98
N ARG A 687 12.82 24.14 -3.01
CA ARG A 687 13.63 22.91 -3.19
C ARG A 687 13.10 22.01 -4.31
N VAL A 688 11.78 21.90 -4.43
CA VAL A 688 11.09 21.11 -5.47
C VAL A 688 11.45 21.62 -6.87
N ASP A 689 11.67 22.93 -7.02
CA ASP A 689 12.04 23.50 -8.30
C ASP A 689 13.54 23.28 -8.58
N LEU A 690 14.40 23.59 -7.61
CA LEU A 690 15.85 23.56 -7.80
C LEU A 690 16.47 22.15 -7.83
N ILE A 691 15.76 21.13 -7.34
CA ILE A 691 16.27 19.75 -7.38
C ILE A 691 16.54 19.28 -8.81
N PHE A 692 15.74 19.75 -9.78
CA PHE A 692 15.94 19.49 -11.21
C PHE A 692 17.18 20.18 -11.80
N GLY A 693 17.78 21.15 -11.11
CA GLY A 693 19.06 21.74 -11.47
C GLY A 693 20.26 21.14 -10.72
N SER A 694 19.99 20.32 -9.69
CA SER A 694 20.98 19.87 -8.70
C SER A 694 21.24 18.37 -8.71
N ASN A 695 20.20 17.53 -8.65
CA ASN A 695 20.35 16.08 -8.73
C ASN A 695 20.85 15.70 -10.14
N SER A 696 21.92 14.93 -10.24
CA SER A 696 22.57 14.67 -11.53
C SER A 696 21.69 13.93 -12.55
N GLN A 697 20.78 13.07 -12.11
CA GLN A 697 19.84 12.39 -13.00
C GLN A 697 18.69 13.31 -13.41
N LEU A 698 18.06 14.01 -12.45
CA LEU A 698 16.98 14.95 -12.77
C LEU A 698 17.47 16.11 -13.64
N ARG A 699 18.71 16.56 -13.43
CA ARG A 699 19.35 17.58 -14.26
C ARG A 699 19.54 17.12 -15.69
N ALA A 700 19.97 15.87 -15.92
CA ALA A 700 20.08 15.34 -17.27
C ALA A 700 18.70 15.29 -17.98
N LEU A 701 17.62 15.01 -17.25
CA LEU A 701 16.26 15.07 -17.78
C LEU A 701 15.82 16.52 -18.06
N ALA A 702 16.15 17.46 -17.18
CA ALA A 702 15.90 18.89 -17.39
C ALA A 702 16.65 19.42 -18.60
N GLU A 703 17.91 19.00 -18.82
CA GLU A 703 18.72 19.36 -19.98
C GLU A 703 18.03 18.91 -21.28
N ALA A 704 17.54 17.68 -21.35
CA ALA A 704 16.81 17.17 -22.53
C ALA A 704 15.54 17.98 -22.85
N TYR A 705 14.84 18.51 -21.83
CA TYR A 705 13.69 19.39 -22.05
C TYR A 705 14.06 20.87 -22.23
N ALA A 706 15.31 21.26 -22.04
CA ALA A 706 15.82 22.61 -22.28
C ALA A 706 16.49 22.77 -23.66
N GLU A 707 16.67 21.68 -24.42
CA GLU A 707 17.23 21.72 -25.79
C GLU A 707 16.34 22.54 -26.74
N ASP A 708 16.97 23.22 -27.70
CA ASP A 708 16.27 24.14 -28.63
C ASP A 708 15.23 23.44 -29.52
N ASP A 709 15.33 22.11 -29.71
CA ASP A 709 14.39 21.29 -30.47
C ASP A 709 13.41 20.49 -29.58
N ALA A 710 13.43 20.69 -28.27
CA ALA A 710 12.62 19.92 -27.32
C ALA A 710 11.15 20.36 -27.25
N ALA A 711 10.77 21.53 -27.76
CA ALA A 711 9.43 22.10 -27.53
C ALA A 711 8.27 21.16 -27.92
N GLY A 712 8.35 20.54 -29.11
CA GLY A 712 7.33 19.58 -29.57
C GLY A 712 7.30 18.32 -28.72
N LYS A 713 8.48 17.77 -28.38
CA LYS A 713 8.60 16.60 -27.52
C LYS A 713 8.06 16.87 -26.11
N PHE A 714 8.40 18.01 -25.52
CA PHE A 714 7.95 18.43 -24.19
C PHE A 714 6.43 18.47 -24.10
N VAL A 715 5.74 19.07 -25.07
CA VAL A 715 4.27 19.10 -25.08
C VAL A 715 3.68 17.70 -25.21
N CYS A 716 4.20 16.86 -26.11
CA CYS A 716 3.74 15.48 -26.27
C CYS A 716 3.93 14.64 -25.00
N ASP A 717 5.11 14.71 -24.38
CA ASP A 717 5.43 14.00 -23.15
C ASP A 717 4.58 14.51 -21.98
N PHE A 718 4.36 15.83 -21.88
CA PHE A 718 3.48 16.43 -20.87
C PHE A 718 2.05 15.93 -21.02
N VAL A 719 1.50 15.93 -22.24
CA VAL A 719 0.14 15.45 -22.53
C VAL A 719 0.01 13.96 -22.21
N SER A 720 1.03 13.15 -22.52
CA SER A 720 1.06 11.74 -22.18
C SER A 720 1.02 11.51 -20.66
N ALA A 721 1.91 12.17 -19.92
CA ALA A 721 1.98 12.08 -18.47
C ALA A 721 0.72 12.64 -17.77
N TRP A 722 0.17 13.75 -18.28
CA TRP A 722 -1.10 14.31 -17.83
C TRP A 722 -2.25 13.31 -18.00
N THR A 723 -2.37 12.72 -19.20
CA THR A 723 -3.41 11.72 -19.50
C THR A 723 -3.28 10.52 -18.58
N LYS A 724 -2.07 10.03 -18.34
CA LYS A 724 -1.79 8.94 -17.40
C LYS A 724 -2.33 9.24 -16.00
N VAL A 725 -2.08 10.43 -15.45
CA VAL A 725 -2.60 10.82 -14.13
C VAL A 725 -4.12 10.97 -14.14
N MET A 726 -4.69 11.58 -15.18
CA MET A 726 -6.15 11.75 -15.30
C MET A 726 -6.90 10.42 -15.42
N GLU A 727 -6.26 9.39 -15.97
CA GLU A 727 -6.84 8.06 -16.20
C GLU A 727 -6.40 7.00 -15.17
N ALA A 728 -5.65 7.38 -14.13
CA ALA A 728 -5.05 6.44 -13.18
C ALA A 728 -6.07 5.57 -12.41
N ASP A 729 -7.30 6.05 -12.25
CA ASP A 729 -8.40 5.34 -11.57
C ASP A 729 -9.44 4.73 -12.52
N ARG A 730 -9.18 4.71 -13.84
CA ARG A 730 -10.11 4.24 -14.88
C ARG A 730 -10.09 2.73 -15.06
N PHE A 731 -10.25 2.01 -13.96
CA PHE A 731 -10.34 0.55 -13.93
C PHE A 731 -11.59 0.01 -14.62
N ASP A 732 -12.60 0.85 -14.86
CA ASP A 732 -13.78 0.54 -15.68
C ASP A 732 -13.45 0.30 -17.16
N LEU A 733 -12.27 0.74 -17.61
CA LEU A 733 -11.81 0.60 -19.00
C LEU A 733 -10.81 -0.56 -19.21
N ALA A 734 -10.37 -1.22 -18.12
CA ALA A 734 -9.27 -2.19 -18.12
C ALA A 734 -9.69 -3.61 -18.52
#